data_AF-E3JSI5-F1
#
_entry.id   AF-E3JSI5-F1
#
_cell.length_a   1.000
_cell.length_b   1.000
_cell.length_c   1.000
_cell.angle_alpha   90.00
_cell.angle_beta   90.00
_cell.angle_gamma   90.00
#
_symmetry.space_group_name_H-M   'P 1'
#
loop_
_entity.id
_entity.type
_entity.pdbx_description
1 polymer ?
#
loop_
_entity_poly.entity_id
_entity_poly.type
_entity_poly.pdbx_seq_one_letter_code
_entity_poly.pdbx_strand_id
1 'polypeptide(L)'
;MESPAETLKVLNICKLLNSTPTKMTPKRLLHIFLESNNSEIAYLRRLWARPRGLDSTIQLLNLLRDEILSSEGGRARWSDFIQQEAISILVSQESPRGNHPAGSFHSSLTVKEAFFTAEEQRVQEIAMTSEDMPFLYGLMGGMLRGHGHDKASSADNEPSASPDLSEDHPGSTNDQATPEDFAEVSYYLALSGEERKNARIDRIATTICSIMAFARNRRANGLQLKNAVRFTACGVSERVQEYLHYLGLSASRRTAMSALKTLASEGEEAIKKVMAWEENTPIAPTICIDNIDMEQRVHDISVGRRSNTFRGTWGYIHVPNPSLLSSLNMEELTLQAYQESIQNFRTFSIEPKHFMPTPEAKISEVEVWKSQIARVLMEYIALPLDKSKAIPTEPAVIDQISAEKPTIHMLKLMDVSDNSAESIGQVFATIHKQSGLSDKHFYGRLQPMDGDLGTIQNFNSLRSQRAPSPYPKENLDNVIFQLGASHTLWNIASAIFTHHFGDPSDQTNCGAWHFLEAIGFPADKAIQKKDFTLMINQMEKVMEAMLYYCLRVIMKNQFQKLGEDRLSIPTSQWNQIVNDCYEQFCSPEARSTAARQVSPKLSNLLIMLHDFSSVVEAKRSMRAGDIGRLINVWKKWCLMTQGLKGLTNYSSYLPRMVLLLTEILPPALRKYLSHNLLFSPTGRANHFVAKDHWLECQNYWLKFVYNNTGNGTNVDRLRDLFSVNIILLQGMFQSLKVDCGATVIYQSHKNSLTQRSLDMFLQMAVNRHVLDQTMSKPKSPINRIDNTLLTGLAKFKRTIRSKDSQLKKMKKHLLYTGQAHAIQDEEEADSEPEHDSGM
;
A
#
# COMPACT_ATOMS: atom_id res chain seq x y z
N MET A 1 67.00 2.08 -17.87
CA MET A 1 68.08 1.85 -18.84
C MET A 1 69.36 1.72 -18.05
N GLU A 2 69.99 0.54 -18.06
CA GLU A 2 71.23 0.28 -17.31
C GLU A 2 72.41 1.04 -17.93
N SER A 3 73.32 1.53 -17.09
CA SER A 3 74.57 2.12 -17.56
C SER A 3 75.59 1.03 -17.95
N PRO A 4 76.46 1.27 -18.95
CA PRO A 4 77.51 0.32 -19.33
C PRO A 4 78.43 -0.10 -18.15
N ALA A 5 78.59 0.79 -17.16
CA ALA A 5 79.35 0.53 -15.95
C ALA A 5 78.66 -0.48 -15.00
N GLU A 6 77.33 -0.46 -14.92
CA GLU A 6 76.55 -1.41 -14.11
C GLU A 6 76.56 -2.80 -14.72
N THR A 7 76.38 -2.91 -16.04
CA THR A 7 76.47 -4.18 -16.76
C THR A 7 77.86 -4.82 -16.58
N LEU A 8 78.94 -4.03 -16.66
CA LEU A 8 80.30 -4.51 -16.40
C LEU A 8 80.47 -5.03 -14.97
N LYS A 9 79.88 -4.35 -13.97
CA LYS A 9 79.88 -4.81 -12.57
C LYS A 9 79.14 -6.14 -12.41
N VAL A 10 77.94 -6.28 -12.99
CA VAL A 10 77.16 -7.52 -12.94
C VAL A 10 77.96 -8.68 -13.56
N LEU A 11 78.58 -8.47 -14.73
CA LEU A 11 79.41 -9.49 -15.39
C LEU A 11 80.62 -9.89 -14.54
N ASN A 12 81.28 -8.94 -13.86
CA ASN A 12 82.39 -9.23 -12.96
C ASN A 12 81.94 -10.02 -11.73
N ILE A 13 80.77 -9.70 -11.16
CA ILE A 13 80.18 -10.47 -10.06
C ILE A 13 79.86 -11.90 -10.52
N CYS A 14 79.24 -12.07 -11.69
CA CYS A 14 78.96 -13.41 -12.23
C CYS A 14 80.24 -14.24 -12.47
N LYS A 15 81.33 -13.60 -12.93
CA LYS A 15 82.64 -14.26 -13.06
C LYS A 15 83.20 -14.69 -11.70
N LEU A 16 83.09 -13.83 -10.68
CA LEU A 16 83.52 -14.13 -9.32
C LEU A 16 82.73 -15.28 -8.70
N LEU A 17 81.41 -15.31 -8.88
CA LEU A 17 80.58 -16.42 -8.42
C LEU A 17 80.98 -17.76 -9.07
N ASN A 18 81.54 -17.75 -10.27
CA ASN A 18 81.94 -18.95 -11.00
C ASN A 18 83.41 -19.38 -10.76
N SER A 19 84.17 -18.66 -9.92
CA SER A 19 85.56 -19.00 -9.59
C SER A 19 85.66 -20.07 -8.49
N THR A 20 86.69 -20.92 -8.54
CA THR A 20 86.99 -21.93 -7.51
C THR A 20 87.55 -21.28 -6.23
N PRO A 21 87.43 -21.92 -5.03
CA PRO A 21 87.03 -23.32 -4.79
C PRO A 21 85.52 -23.56 -4.73
N THR A 22 84.71 -22.52 -4.51
CA THR A 22 83.26 -22.67 -4.29
C THR A 22 82.48 -21.98 -5.40
N LYS A 23 82.09 -22.73 -6.44
CA LYS A 23 81.24 -22.20 -7.52
C LYS A 23 79.81 -21.99 -7.03
N MET A 24 79.21 -20.87 -7.39
CA MET A 24 77.84 -20.47 -7.05
C MET A 24 77.14 -19.91 -8.28
N THR A 25 75.84 -20.21 -8.45
CA THR A 25 75.03 -19.59 -9.49
C THR A 25 74.43 -18.26 -8.99
N PRO A 26 74.10 -17.30 -9.87
CA PRO A 26 73.38 -16.08 -9.46
C PRO A 26 72.08 -16.38 -8.70
N LYS A 27 71.33 -17.43 -9.08
CA LYS A 27 70.15 -17.90 -8.34
C LYS A 27 70.50 -18.36 -6.92
N ARG A 28 71.59 -19.11 -6.74
CA ARG A 28 72.05 -19.57 -5.41
C ARG A 28 72.57 -18.40 -4.56
N LEU A 29 73.20 -17.40 -5.18
CA LEU A 29 73.57 -16.15 -4.49
C LEU A 29 72.32 -15.47 -3.92
N LEU A 30 71.28 -15.26 -4.74
CA LEU A 30 70.04 -14.62 -4.30
C LEU A 30 69.35 -15.44 -3.20
N HIS A 31 69.32 -16.76 -3.31
CA HIS A 31 68.78 -17.65 -2.26
C HIS A 31 69.51 -17.46 -0.92
N ILE A 32 70.84 -17.52 -0.92
CA ILE A 32 71.65 -17.31 0.29
C ILE A 32 71.49 -15.88 0.80
N PHE A 33 71.42 -14.89 -0.09
CA PHE A 33 71.22 -13.49 0.29
C PHE A 33 69.89 -13.28 1.00
N LEU A 34 68.81 -13.93 0.55
CA LEU A 34 67.47 -13.81 1.14
C LEU A 34 67.27 -14.62 2.42
N GLU A 35 67.92 -15.79 2.55
CA GLU A 35 67.72 -16.69 3.70
C GLU A 35 68.79 -16.59 4.80
N SER A 36 69.97 -16.05 4.52
CA SER A 36 71.08 -16.10 5.47
C SER A 36 70.78 -15.32 6.76
N ASN A 37 71.16 -15.93 7.89
CA ASN A 37 71.12 -15.36 9.24
C ASN A 37 72.42 -14.62 9.63
N ASN A 38 73.38 -14.49 8.71
CA ASN A 38 74.61 -13.73 8.96
C ASN A 38 74.29 -12.23 9.14
N SER A 39 74.85 -11.60 10.18
CA SER A 39 74.55 -10.22 10.57
C SER A 39 74.86 -9.18 9.47
N GLU A 40 75.94 -9.36 8.72
CA GLU A 40 76.33 -8.46 7.62
C GLU A 40 75.37 -8.60 6.43
N ILE A 41 75.01 -9.85 6.08
CA ILE A 41 74.07 -10.11 4.97
C ILE A 41 72.66 -9.60 5.34
N ALA A 42 72.22 -9.82 6.58
CA ALA A 42 70.97 -9.27 7.09
C ALA A 42 70.97 -7.74 7.11
N TYR A 43 72.09 -7.11 7.47
CA TYR A 43 72.27 -5.66 7.42
C TYR A 43 72.09 -5.14 5.98
N LEU A 44 72.67 -5.80 4.97
CA LEU A 44 72.51 -5.44 3.56
C LEU A 44 71.09 -5.68 3.03
N ARG A 45 70.43 -6.76 3.47
CA ARG A 45 69.04 -7.10 3.09
C ARG A 45 67.99 -6.16 3.68
N ARG A 46 68.29 -5.47 4.80
CA ARG A 46 67.30 -4.69 5.58
C ARG A 46 66.47 -3.67 4.79
N LEU A 47 67.00 -3.18 3.66
CA LEU A 47 66.34 -2.16 2.85
C LEU A 47 65.26 -2.73 1.93
N TRP A 48 65.27 -4.04 1.66
CA TRP A 48 64.34 -4.70 0.74
C TRP A 48 62.90 -4.72 1.28
N ALA A 49 62.74 -4.99 2.58
CA ALA A 49 61.42 -5.07 3.23
C ALA A 49 60.93 -3.75 3.84
N ARG A 50 61.70 -2.64 3.73
CA ARG A 50 61.28 -1.33 4.25
C ARG A 50 60.43 -0.60 3.22
N PRO A 51 59.51 0.32 3.63
CA PRO A 51 58.65 1.04 2.71
C PRO A 51 59.38 1.69 1.51
N ARG A 52 60.57 2.27 1.75
CA ARG A 52 61.39 2.89 0.69
C ARG A 52 62.01 1.91 -0.33
N GLY A 53 62.10 0.61 -0.02
CA GLY A 53 62.68 -0.40 -0.91
C GLY A 53 61.71 -1.52 -1.32
N LEU A 54 60.46 -1.46 -0.85
CA LEU A 54 59.44 -2.45 -1.18
C LEU A 54 59.05 -2.35 -2.67
N ASP A 55 58.88 -1.14 -3.20
CA ASP A 55 58.51 -0.91 -4.60
C ASP A 55 59.56 -1.51 -5.57
N SER A 56 60.85 -1.30 -5.29
CA SER A 56 61.93 -1.89 -6.10
C SER A 56 62.05 -3.41 -5.90
N THR A 57 61.68 -3.93 -4.74
CA THR A 57 61.60 -5.39 -4.50
C THR A 57 60.47 -6.02 -5.31
N ILE A 58 59.28 -5.39 -5.36
CA ILE A 58 58.16 -5.83 -6.20
C ILE A 58 58.53 -5.72 -7.69
N GLN A 59 59.27 -4.68 -8.09
CA GLN A 59 59.78 -4.56 -9.45
C GLN A 59 60.69 -5.74 -9.83
N LEU A 60 61.59 -6.16 -8.92
CA LEU A 60 62.43 -7.35 -9.13
C LEU A 60 61.59 -8.62 -9.29
N LEU A 61 60.51 -8.77 -8.51
CA LEU A 61 59.58 -9.89 -8.63
C LEU A 61 58.88 -9.91 -10.01
N ASN A 62 58.52 -8.75 -10.57
CA ASN A 62 57.96 -8.65 -11.91
C ASN A 62 58.97 -9.08 -12.99
N LEU A 63 60.25 -8.72 -12.85
CA LEU A 63 61.30 -9.17 -13.77
C LEU A 63 61.50 -10.69 -13.69
N LEU A 64 61.46 -11.25 -12.46
CA LEU A 64 61.52 -12.70 -12.26
C LEU A 64 60.30 -13.41 -12.87
N ARG A 65 59.11 -12.83 -12.73
CA ARG A 65 57.90 -13.31 -13.40
C ARG A 65 58.11 -13.34 -14.90
N ASP A 66 58.56 -12.25 -15.52
CA ASP A 66 58.71 -12.16 -16.97
C ASP A 66 59.70 -13.22 -17.51
N GLU A 67 60.78 -13.47 -16.77
CA GLU A 67 61.73 -14.56 -17.06
C GLU A 67 61.11 -15.95 -16.86
N ILE A 68 60.24 -16.15 -15.88
CA ILE A 68 59.51 -17.42 -15.73
C ILE A 68 58.54 -17.61 -16.90
N LEU A 69 57.79 -16.58 -17.27
CA LEU A 69 56.78 -16.63 -18.34
C LEU A 69 57.38 -16.82 -19.74
N SER A 70 58.66 -16.49 -19.93
CA SER A 70 59.38 -16.73 -21.19
C SER A 70 59.72 -18.21 -21.43
N SER A 71 59.69 -19.04 -20.37
CA SER A 71 60.02 -20.47 -20.43
C SER A 71 58.83 -21.37 -20.79
N GLU A 72 59.09 -22.48 -21.47
CA GLU A 72 58.09 -23.53 -21.77
C GLU A 72 57.59 -24.16 -20.45
N GLY A 73 56.28 -24.13 -20.21
CA GLY A 73 55.67 -24.56 -18.95
C GLY A 73 55.70 -23.53 -17.81
N GLY A 74 56.40 -22.40 -17.98
CA GLY A 74 56.52 -21.36 -16.95
C GLY A 74 55.21 -20.66 -16.60
N ARG A 75 54.32 -20.47 -17.58
CA ARG A 75 52.97 -19.90 -17.35
C ARG A 75 52.14 -20.73 -16.37
N ALA A 76 52.15 -22.05 -16.52
CA ALA A 76 51.42 -22.95 -15.63
C ALA A 76 51.98 -22.88 -14.21
N ARG A 77 53.30 -22.96 -14.06
CA ARG A 77 53.98 -22.88 -12.74
C ARG A 77 53.73 -21.55 -12.04
N TRP A 78 53.74 -20.44 -12.77
CA TRP A 78 53.41 -19.12 -12.22
C TRP A 78 51.95 -19.05 -11.78
N SER A 79 51.02 -19.57 -12.59
CA SER A 79 49.60 -19.64 -12.24
C SER A 79 49.37 -20.45 -10.97
N ASP A 80 50.00 -21.62 -10.84
CA ASP A 80 49.90 -22.47 -9.65
C ASP A 80 50.42 -21.74 -8.39
N PHE A 81 51.54 -21.02 -8.51
CA PHE A 81 52.12 -20.22 -7.42
C PHE A 81 51.15 -19.11 -6.98
N ILE A 82 50.62 -18.32 -7.91
CA ILE A 82 49.65 -17.26 -7.59
C ILE A 82 48.38 -17.82 -6.97
N GLN A 83 47.90 -18.98 -7.45
CA GLN A 83 46.75 -19.65 -6.88
C GLN A 83 46.99 -20.04 -5.42
N GLN A 84 48.17 -20.57 -5.09
CA GLN A 84 48.52 -20.95 -3.71
C GLN A 84 48.59 -19.73 -2.78
N GLU A 85 49.22 -18.64 -3.21
CA GLU A 85 49.29 -17.39 -2.43
C GLU A 85 47.89 -16.78 -2.22
N ALA A 86 47.06 -16.76 -3.27
CA ALA A 86 45.68 -16.28 -3.18
C ALA A 86 44.84 -17.12 -2.20
N ILE A 87 44.98 -18.45 -2.23
CA ILE A 87 44.31 -19.35 -1.27
C ILE A 87 44.76 -19.03 0.17
N SER A 88 46.06 -18.82 0.40
CA SER A 88 46.60 -18.47 1.72
C SER A 88 45.95 -17.21 2.29
N ILE A 89 45.85 -16.15 1.49
CA ILE A 89 45.19 -14.90 1.89
C ILE A 89 43.70 -15.14 2.17
N LEU A 90 43.00 -15.84 1.27
CA LEU A 90 41.58 -16.13 1.41
C LEU A 90 41.25 -16.99 2.63
N VAL A 91 42.14 -17.93 2.99
CA VAL A 91 41.96 -18.76 4.18
C VAL A 91 42.14 -17.94 5.45
N SER A 92 43.08 -16.98 5.45
CA SER A 92 43.35 -16.08 6.58
C SER A 92 42.25 -15.06 6.86
N GLN A 93 41.44 -14.73 5.84
CA GLN A 93 40.28 -13.85 5.93
C GLN A 93 39.05 -14.66 6.33
N GLU A 94 38.59 -14.48 7.58
CA GLU A 94 37.41 -15.14 8.12
C GLU A 94 36.54 -14.16 8.91
N SER A 95 35.23 -14.29 8.77
CA SER A 95 34.27 -13.54 9.59
C SER A 95 34.34 -13.96 11.08
N PRO A 96 34.03 -13.03 12.00
CA PRO A 96 34.01 -13.28 13.44
C PRO A 96 33.18 -14.51 13.84
N ARG A 97 33.76 -15.38 14.66
CA ARG A 97 33.09 -16.58 15.16
C ARG A 97 32.25 -16.27 16.40
N GLY A 98 31.02 -16.77 16.44
CA GLY A 98 30.13 -16.64 17.60
C GLY A 98 28.77 -16.10 17.22
N ASN A 99 27.95 -15.82 18.23
CA ASN A 99 26.63 -15.23 18.06
C ASN A 99 26.73 -13.73 17.86
N HIS A 100 25.91 -13.19 16.96
CA HIS A 100 25.74 -11.74 16.79
C HIS A 100 25.28 -11.08 18.11
N PRO A 101 25.81 -9.89 18.49
CA PRO A 101 26.68 -9.00 17.71
C PRO A 101 28.17 -9.30 17.78
N ALA A 102 28.63 -10.17 18.69
CA ALA A 102 30.05 -10.46 18.88
C ALA A 102 30.65 -11.41 17.81
N GLY A 103 29.80 -12.12 17.07
CA GLY A 103 30.16 -12.96 15.94
C GLY A 103 29.12 -12.89 14.81
N SER A 104 29.33 -13.62 13.72
CA SER A 104 28.49 -13.51 12.52
C SER A 104 27.22 -14.37 12.51
N PHE A 105 26.92 -15.11 13.59
CA PHE A 105 25.77 -16.01 13.62
C PHE A 105 24.48 -15.34 14.07
N HIS A 106 23.49 -15.37 13.19
CA HIS A 106 22.12 -14.98 13.47
C HIS A 106 21.28 -16.23 13.68
N SER A 107 20.80 -16.42 14.92
CA SER A 107 19.95 -17.54 15.29
C SER A 107 18.51 -17.29 14.88
N SER A 108 17.87 -18.26 14.22
CA SER A 108 16.44 -18.21 13.90
C SER A 108 15.53 -18.23 15.12
N LEU A 109 16.07 -18.50 16.32
CA LEU A 109 15.31 -18.52 17.58
C LEU A 109 15.31 -17.17 18.29
N THR A 110 16.23 -16.26 17.94
CA THR A 110 16.40 -14.96 18.60
C THR A 110 16.45 -13.78 17.62
N VAL A 111 16.28 -14.04 16.32
CA VAL A 111 16.25 -13.00 15.29
C VAL A 111 15.05 -12.08 15.50
N LYS A 112 15.26 -10.78 15.29
CA LYS A 112 14.25 -9.74 15.42
C LYS A 112 13.93 -9.09 14.08
N GLU A 113 12.81 -8.40 13.99
CA GLU A 113 12.42 -7.67 12.76
C GLU A 113 13.53 -6.73 12.25
N ALA A 114 14.22 -6.05 13.17
CA ALA A 114 15.32 -5.12 12.87
C ALA A 114 16.43 -5.71 11.98
N PHE A 115 16.69 -7.02 12.09
CA PHE A 115 17.67 -7.74 11.26
C PHE A 115 17.36 -7.67 9.76
N PHE A 116 16.08 -7.60 9.40
CA PHE A 116 15.64 -7.65 8.01
C PHE A 116 15.63 -6.27 7.33
N THR A 117 15.91 -5.19 8.07
CA THR A 117 15.93 -3.82 7.55
C THR A 117 17.07 -3.61 6.53
N ALA A 118 16.91 -2.62 5.66
CA ALA A 118 17.91 -2.28 4.65
C ALA A 118 19.20 -1.70 5.29
N GLU A 119 19.07 -0.93 6.37
CA GLU A 119 20.24 -0.36 7.06
C GLU A 119 21.09 -1.45 7.70
N GLU A 120 20.47 -2.38 8.42
CA GLU A 120 21.17 -3.49 9.05
C GLU A 120 21.85 -4.41 8.01
N GLN A 121 21.19 -4.63 6.87
CA GLN A 121 21.81 -5.32 5.73
C GLN A 121 23.06 -4.57 5.25
N ARG A 122 22.99 -3.25 5.07
CA ARG A 122 24.12 -2.44 4.59
C ARG A 122 25.30 -2.50 5.55
N VAL A 123 25.04 -2.47 6.86
CA VAL A 123 26.08 -2.62 7.90
C VAL A 123 26.78 -3.96 7.78
N GLN A 124 26.02 -5.06 7.64
CA GLN A 124 26.59 -6.40 7.46
C GLN A 124 27.38 -6.54 6.16
N GLU A 125 26.89 -5.97 5.06
CA GLU A 125 27.57 -5.99 3.76
C GLU A 125 28.89 -5.22 3.79
N ILE A 126 28.92 -4.06 4.47
CA ILE A 126 30.16 -3.27 4.64
C ILE A 126 31.17 -4.07 5.45
N ALA A 127 30.79 -4.56 6.64
CA ALA A 127 31.69 -5.35 7.48
C ALA A 127 32.28 -6.55 6.71
N MET A 128 31.45 -7.27 5.95
CA MET A 128 31.89 -8.41 5.15
C MET A 128 32.91 -8.01 4.06
N THR A 129 32.69 -6.88 3.39
CA THR A 129 33.48 -6.48 2.22
C THR A 129 34.72 -5.67 2.56
N SER A 130 34.73 -4.91 3.65
CA SER A 130 35.87 -4.09 4.07
C SER A 130 36.74 -4.71 5.15
N GLU A 131 36.17 -5.56 6.02
CA GLU A 131 36.88 -6.08 7.20
C GLU A 131 37.10 -7.60 7.08
N ASP A 132 36.04 -8.37 6.82
CA ASP A 132 36.11 -9.83 6.88
C ASP A 132 36.78 -10.45 5.65
N MET A 133 36.39 -10.04 4.44
CA MET A 133 36.80 -10.66 3.17
C MET A 133 37.23 -9.64 2.07
N PRO A 134 38.05 -8.61 2.37
CA PRO A 134 38.39 -7.58 1.40
C PRO A 134 39.19 -8.09 0.19
N PHE A 135 39.98 -9.17 0.35
CA PHE A 135 40.75 -9.72 -0.77
C PHE A 135 39.83 -10.42 -1.78
N LEU A 136 38.89 -11.25 -1.32
CA LEU A 136 37.92 -11.91 -2.20
C LEU A 136 37.03 -10.88 -2.90
N TYR A 137 36.54 -9.89 -2.13
CA TYR A 137 35.70 -8.82 -2.67
C TYR A 137 36.44 -8.03 -3.76
N GLY A 138 37.68 -7.61 -3.48
CA GLY A 138 38.52 -6.90 -4.44
C GLY A 138 38.86 -7.73 -5.68
N LEU A 139 39.15 -9.03 -5.51
CA LEU A 139 39.42 -9.94 -6.62
C LEU A 139 38.21 -10.08 -7.54
N MET A 140 37.02 -10.31 -6.97
CA MET A 140 35.78 -10.44 -7.74
C MET A 140 35.39 -9.13 -8.41
N GLY A 141 35.46 -8.01 -7.69
CA GLY A 141 35.19 -6.68 -8.24
C GLY A 141 36.14 -6.34 -9.39
N GLY A 142 37.44 -6.60 -9.23
CA GLY A 142 38.44 -6.40 -10.28
C GLY A 142 38.22 -7.29 -11.50
N MET A 143 37.87 -8.57 -11.30
CA MET A 143 37.53 -9.49 -12.37
C MET A 143 36.31 -9.01 -13.16
N LEU A 144 35.23 -8.64 -12.48
CA LEU A 144 33.98 -8.19 -13.10
C LEU A 144 34.09 -6.82 -13.77
N ARG A 145 35.06 -5.99 -13.36
CA ARG A 145 35.40 -4.71 -14.00
C ARG A 145 36.39 -4.87 -15.17
N GLY A 146 36.83 -6.09 -15.46
CA GLY A 146 38.02 -6.40 -16.24
C GLY A 146 38.24 -5.63 -17.56
N HIS A 147 39.41 -4.97 -17.62
CA HIS A 147 40.22 -4.55 -18.78
C HIS A 147 39.65 -3.49 -19.74
N GLY A 148 39.73 -2.22 -19.31
CA GLY A 148 39.84 -1.05 -20.19
C GLY A 148 41.20 -0.93 -20.89
N HIS A 149 41.68 -2.03 -21.51
CA HIS A 149 42.91 -2.05 -22.29
C HIS A 149 42.76 -2.90 -23.56
N ASP A 150 41.64 -2.73 -24.27
CA ASP A 150 41.66 -2.81 -25.73
C ASP A 150 40.86 -1.64 -26.30
N LYS A 151 41.51 -0.97 -27.24
CA LYS A 151 41.04 0.23 -27.92
C LYS A 151 39.66 0.00 -28.54
N ALA A 152 38.81 1.01 -28.40
CA ALA A 152 37.84 1.47 -29.39
C ALA A 152 37.79 0.68 -30.72
N SER A 153 37.07 -0.43 -30.74
CA SER A 153 36.43 -0.99 -31.94
C SER A 153 35.65 -2.25 -31.58
N SER A 154 34.43 -2.06 -31.08
CA SER A 154 33.29 -2.91 -31.42
C SER A 154 32.12 -2.38 -30.61
N ALA A 155 31.16 -1.81 -31.33
CA ALA A 155 29.79 -1.75 -30.86
C ALA A 155 29.28 -3.19 -30.81
N ASP A 156 29.69 -3.95 -29.79
CA ASP A 156 29.10 -5.25 -29.52
C ASP A 156 27.88 -5.04 -28.65
N ASN A 157 26.75 -5.08 -29.34
CA ASN A 157 25.43 -5.35 -28.81
C ASN A 157 25.50 -6.55 -27.85
N GLU A 158 25.70 -6.31 -26.55
CA GLU A 158 24.98 -7.13 -25.58
C GLU A 158 23.50 -6.83 -25.80
N PRO A 159 22.63 -7.85 -25.95
CA PRO A 159 21.21 -7.59 -26.04
C PRO A 159 20.86 -6.79 -24.80
N SER A 160 20.29 -5.60 -25.00
CA SER A 160 19.58 -4.89 -23.97
C SER A 160 18.44 -5.81 -23.51
N ALA A 161 18.74 -6.75 -22.61
CA ALA A 161 17.79 -7.21 -21.64
C ALA A 161 17.59 -6.03 -20.68
N SER A 162 16.95 -4.96 -21.18
CA SER A 162 15.91 -4.34 -20.40
C SER A 162 15.06 -5.51 -19.91
N PRO A 163 14.97 -5.78 -18.60
CA PRO A 163 13.67 -6.23 -18.16
C PRO A 163 12.78 -5.02 -18.48
N ASP A 164 11.99 -5.12 -19.56
CA ASP A 164 10.83 -4.26 -19.72
C ASP A 164 10.01 -4.41 -18.44
N LEU A 165 10.26 -3.50 -17.50
CA LEU A 165 9.46 -3.33 -16.30
C LEU A 165 8.50 -2.15 -16.48
N SER A 166 8.25 -1.78 -17.75
CA SER A 166 7.31 -0.71 -18.12
C SER A 166 6.61 -0.94 -19.46
N GLU A 167 6.46 -2.19 -19.94
CA GLU A 167 5.38 -2.46 -20.91
C GLU A 167 4.06 -2.59 -20.15
N ASP A 168 3.55 -1.44 -19.70
CA ASP A 168 2.10 -1.24 -19.66
C ASP A 168 1.63 -1.30 -21.11
N HIS A 169 1.37 -2.50 -21.62
CA HIS A 169 0.53 -2.68 -22.79
C HIS A 169 -0.92 -2.46 -22.33
N PRO A 170 -1.58 -1.36 -22.73
CA PRO A 170 -3.00 -1.20 -22.48
C PRO A 170 -3.73 -2.12 -23.46
N GLY A 171 -3.86 -3.41 -23.12
CA GLY A 171 -4.50 -4.38 -24.00
C GLY A 171 -4.35 -5.87 -23.64
N SER A 172 -3.49 -6.25 -22.68
CA SER A 172 -3.41 -7.66 -22.24
C SER A 172 -4.48 -7.95 -21.19
N THR A 173 -5.59 -8.55 -21.61
CA THR A 173 -6.62 -9.15 -20.74
C THR A 173 -6.08 -10.40 -20.05
N ASN A 174 -5.14 -10.25 -19.11
CA ASN A 174 -4.94 -11.27 -18.08
C ASN A 174 -5.81 -10.87 -16.88
N ASP A 175 -6.92 -11.58 -16.69
CA ASP A 175 -7.93 -11.35 -15.64
C ASP A 175 -7.42 -11.62 -14.19
N GLN A 176 -6.10 -11.58 -13.94
CA GLN A 176 -5.52 -11.80 -12.62
C GLN A 176 -4.67 -10.61 -12.21
N ALA A 177 -5.21 -9.77 -11.33
CA ALA A 177 -4.47 -8.70 -10.67
C ALA A 177 -3.25 -9.29 -9.95
N THR A 178 -2.09 -8.67 -10.13
CA THR A 178 -0.87 -9.05 -9.42
C THR A 178 -0.89 -8.53 -7.98
N PRO A 179 -0.11 -9.11 -7.06
CA PRO A 179 0.08 -8.56 -5.72
C PRO A 179 0.54 -7.11 -5.71
N GLU A 180 1.31 -6.72 -6.73
CA GLU A 180 1.75 -5.37 -7.01
C GLU A 180 0.59 -4.42 -7.36
N ASP A 181 -0.36 -4.86 -8.19
CA ASP A 181 -1.54 -4.06 -8.58
C ASP A 181 -2.44 -3.76 -7.37
N PHE A 182 -2.62 -4.73 -6.47
CA PHE A 182 -3.43 -4.56 -5.25
C PHE A 182 -2.75 -3.68 -4.19
N ALA A 183 -1.41 -3.57 -4.25
CA ALA A 183 -0.63 -2.72 -3.37
C ALA A 183 -0.31 -1.34 -3.99
N GLU A 184 -0.74 -1.08 -5.23
CA GLU A 184 -0.34 0.07 -6.04
C GLU A 184 1.19 0.25 -6.12
N VAL A 185 1.94 -0.85 -6.13
CA VAL A 185 3.42 -0.83 -6.12
C VAL A 185 3.95 -1.05 -7.53
N SER A 186 4.80 -0.15 -7.99
CA SER A 186 5.60 -0.32 -9.20
C SER A 186 7.08 -0.16 -8.91
N TYR A 187 7.90 -0.48 -9.90
CA TYR A 187 9.36 -0.45 -9.78
C TYR A 187 9.95 0.32 -10.95
N TYR A 188 10.93 1.18 -10.67
CA TYR A 188 11.74 1.83 -11.70
C TYR A 188 13.22 1.65 -11.37
N LEU A 189 14.06 1.69 -12.40
CA LEU A 189 15.51 1.65 -12.22
C LEU A 189 16.01 3.06 -11.95
N ALA A 190 16.40 3.34 -10.71
CA ALA A 190 16.91 4.66 -10.34
C ALA A 190 18.35 4.90 -10.82
N LEU A 191 19.16 3.84 -10.93
CA LEU A 191 20.53 3.90 -11.42
C LEU A 191 20.58 3.69 -12.94
N SER A 192 21.42 4.46 -13.62
CA SER A 192 21.60 4.39 -15.08
C SER A 192 23.07 4.19 -15.48
N GLY A 193 23.30 3.67 -16.68
CA GLY A 193 24.65 3.52 -17.26
C GLY A 193 25.66 2.83 -16.35
N GLU A 194 26.77 3.52 -16.09
CA GLU A 194 27.92 3.03 -15.31
C GLU A 194 27.57 2.78 -13.84
N GLU A 195 26.69 3.58 -13.24
CA GLU A 195 26.29 3.44 -11.83
C GLU A 195 25.53 2.13 -11.60
N ARG A 196 24.63 1.78 -12.52
CA ARG A 196 23.89 0.52 -12.48
C ARG A 196 24.83 -0.68 -12.64
N LYS A 197 25.81 -0.56 -13.54
CA LYS A 197 26.84 -1.59 -13.75
C LYS A 197 27.66 -1.79 -12.48
N ASN A 198 28.13 -0.72 -11.86
CA ASN A 198 28.91 -0.78 -10.62
C ASN A 198 28.10 -1.37 -9.46
N ALA A 199 26.86 -0.93 -9.25
CA ALA A 199 25.99 -1.49 -8.22
C ALA A 199 25.73 -2.99 -8.42
N ARG A 200 25.57 -3.45 -9.67
CA ARG A 200 25.44 -4.89 -9.99
C ARG A 200 26.73 -5.65 -9.67
N ILE A 201 27.90 -5.11 -10.04
CA ILE A 201 29.19 -5.72 -9.76
C ILE A 201 29.39 -5.87 -8.25
N ASP A 202 29.16 -4.80 -7.49
CA ASP A 202 29.31 -4.79 -6.04
C ASP A 202 28.33 -5.81 -5.41
N ARG A 203 27.06 -5.86 -5.86
CA ARG A 203 26.08 -6.86 -5.41
C ARG A 203 26.52 -8.30 -5.67
N ILE A 204 27.07 -8.60 -6.85
CA ILE A 204 27.57 -9.94 -7.19
C ILE A 204 28.76 -10.30 -6.30
N ALA A 205 29.74 -9.41 -6.18
CA ALA A 205 30.94 -9.64 -5.37
C ALA A 205 30.59 -9.88 -3.89
N THR A 206 29.74 -9.04 -3.30
CA THR A 206 29.26 -9.20 -1.93
C THR A 206 28.50 -10.52 -1.72
N THR A 207 27.67 -10.92 -2.70
CA THR A 207 26.93 -12.19 -2.64
C THR A 207 27.89 -13.38 -2.68
N ILE A 208 28.93 -13.34 -3.52
CA ILE A 208 29.95 -14.39 -3.58
C ILE A 208 30.70 -14.50 -2.25
N CYS A 209 31.12 -13.37 -1.66
CA CYS A 209 31.72 -13.36 -0.32
C CYS A 209 30.80 -14.02 0.71
N SER A 210 29.51 -13.70 0.70
CA SER A 210 28.52 -14.29 1.60
C SER A 210 28.37 -15.80 1.42
N ILE A 211 28.37 -16.30 0.18
CA ILE A 211 28.30 -17.74 -0.11
C ILE A 211 29.54 -18.44 0.43
N MET A 212 30.73 -17.89 0.16
CA MET A 212 32.01 -18.48 0.56
C MET A 212 32.16 -18.49 2.10
N ALA A 213 31.80 -17.39 2.76
CA ALA A 213 31.78 -17.29 4.21
C ALA A 213 30.88 -18.37 4.84
N PHE A 214 29.65 -18.50 4.34
CA PHE A 214 28.69 -19.50 4.83
C PHE A 214 29.10 -20.94 4.52
N ALA A 215 29.71 -21.19 3.36
CA ALA A 215 30.19 -22.51 2.97
C ALA A 215 31.34 -22.99 3.88
N ARG A 216 32.28 -22.09 4.23
CA ARG A 216 33.37 -22.39 5.17
C ARG A 216 32.87 -22.49 6.61
N ASN A 217 31.91 -21.66 6.98
CA ASN A 217 31.35 -21.62 8.31
C ASN A 217 29.84 -21.32 8.23
N ARG A 218 29.00 -22.34 8.46
CA ARG A 218 27.54 -22.20 8.44
C ARG A 218 27.00 -21.22 9.50
N ARG A 219 27.86 -20.76 10.42
CA ARG A 219 27.57 -19.70 11.38
C ARG A 219 27.76 -18.27 10.83
N ALA A 220 28.29 -18.08 9.62
CA ALA A 220 28.27 -16.80 8.92
C ALA A 220 27.05 -16.77 7.99
N ASN A 221 25.86 -16.52 8.53
CA ASN A 221 24.59 -16.81 7.87
C ASN A 221 23.66 -15.61 7.65
N GLY A 222 24.16 -14.37 7.75
CA GLY A 222 23.33 -13.16 7.62
C GLY A 222 22.50 -13.13 6.34
N LEU A 223 23.17 -13.14 5.16
CA LEU A 223 22.47 -13.18 3.87
C LEU A 223 21.58 -14.42 3.74
N GLN A 224 22.06 -15.58 4.18
CA GLN A 224 21.36 -16.85 4.03
C GLN A 224 20.06 -16.90 4.84
N LEU A 225 20.06 -16.41 6.09
CA LEU A 225 18.87 -16.31 6.90
C LEU A 225 17.86 -15.32 6.29
N LYS A 226 18.35 -14.15 5.84
CA LYS A 226 17.53 -13.16 5.14
C LYS A 226 16.86 -13.77 3.91
N ASN A 227 17.65 -14.39 3.04
CA ASN A 227 17.15 -15.02 1.82
C ASN A 227 16.18 -16.16 2.10
N ALA A 228 16.34 -16.92 3.18
CA ALA A 228 15.41 -18.01 3.51
C ALA A 228 14.00 -17.48 3.83
N VAL A 229 13.90 -16.38 4.60
CA VAL A 229 12.62 -15.70 4.86
C VAL A 229 12.11 -15.03 3.58
N ARG A 230 12.98 -14.36 2.84
CA ARG A 230 12.63 -13.64 1.61
C ARG A 230 12.07 -14.54 0.53
N PHE A 231 12.72 -15.66 0.26
CA PHE A 231 12.24 -16.66 -0.70
C PHE A 231 10.93 -17.30 -0.25
N THR A 232 10.72 -17.43 1.06
CA THR A 232 9.43 -17.89 1.59
C THR A 232 8.34 -16.85 1.33
N ALA A 233 8.62 -15.58 1.59
CA ALA A 233 7.71 -14.47 1.31
C ALA A 233 7.38 -14.32 -0.19
N CYS A 234 8.28 -14.77 -1.07
CA CYS A 234 8.09 -14.73 -2.53
C CYS A 234 7.48 -16.03 -3.09
N GLY A 235 7.02 -16.95 -2.24
CA GLY A 235 6.38 -18.19 -2.69
C GLY A 235 7.33 -19.16 -3.41
N VAL A 236 8.65 -19.02 -3.24
CA VAL A 236 9.62 -19.95 -3.84
C VAL A 236 9.35 -21.36 -3.33
N SER A 237 9.24 -22.31 -4.26
CA SER A 237 8.98 -23.71 -3.94
C SER A 237 10.06 -24.31 -3.04
N GLU A 238 9.68 -25.30 -2.24
CA GLU A 238 10.61 -25.98 -1.33
C GLU A 238 11.81 -26.60 -2.08
N ARG A 239 11.56 -27.21 -3.24
CA ARG A 239 12.61 -27.78 -4.10
C ARG A 239 13.63 -26.74 -4.56
N VAL A 240 13.18 -25.55 -4.94
CA VAL A 240 14.10 -24.46 -5.35
C VAL A 240 14.85 -23.92 -4.14
N GLN A 241 14.20 -23.77 -2.99
CA GLN A 241 14.87 -23.34 -1.75
C GLN A 241 15.93 -24.35 -1.29
N GLU A 242 15.68 -25.66 -1.40
CA GLU A 242 16.66 -26.71 -1.09
C GLU A 242 17.91 -26.60 -1.97
N TYR A 243 17.73 -26.38 -3.27
CA TYR A 243 18.84 -26.17 -4.20
C TYR A 243 19.64 -24.90 -3.87
N LEU A 244 18.96 -23.78 -3.59
CA LEU A 244 19.61 -22.53 -3.20
C LEU A 244 20.32 -22.66 -1.85
N HIS A 245 19.79 -23.46 -0.93
CA HIS A 245 20.45 -23.79 0.33
C HIS A 245 21.73 -24.61 0.13
N TYR A 246 21.68 -25.59 -0.78
CA TYR A 246 22.84 -26.39 -1.17
C TYR A 246 23.96 -25.51 -1.73
N LEU A 247 23.63 -24.54 -2.59
CA LEU A 247 24.59 -23.57 -3.14
C LEU A 247 25.10 -22.53 -2.12
N GLY A 248 24.53 -22.46 -0.92
CA GLY A 248 24.89 -21.46 0.08
C GLY A 248 24.30 -20.06 -0.15
N LEU A 249 23.31 -19.94 -1.05
CA LEU A 249 22.56 -18.70 -1.30
C LEU A 249 21.46 -18.45 -0.26
N SER A 250 21.04 -19.49 0.45
CA SER A 250 19.96 -19.42 1.43
C SER A 250 20.20 -20.37 2.61
N ALA A 251 19.56 -20.08 3.75
CA ALA A 251 19.38 -21.06 4.80
C ALA A 251 18.23 -22.01 4.43
N SER A 252 18.05 -23.08 5.21
CA SER A 252 16.98 -24.03 4.93
C SER A 252 15.59 -23.40 5.11
N ARG A 253 14.58 -23.94 4.41
CA ARG A 253 13.17 -23.56 4.64
C ARG A 253 12.74 -23.73 6.10
N ARG A 254 13.25 -24.77 6.77
CA ARG A 254 13.01 -25.00 8.21
C ARG A 254 13.53 -23.84 9.06
N THR A 255 14.69 -23.30 8.71
CA THR A 255 15.26 -22.11 9.37
C THR A 255 14.37 -20.88 9.15
N ALA A 256 13.82 -20.69 7.94
CA ALA A 256 12.86 -19.61 7.66
C ALA A 256 11.58 -19.75 8.50
N MET A 257 11.00 -20.96 8.58
CA MET A 257 9.81 -21.22 9.40
C MET A 257 10.08 -20.98 10.90
N SER A 258 11.25 -21.39 11.38
CA SER A 258 11.68 -21.09 12.76
C SER A 258 11.80 -19.59 13.00
N ALA A 259 12.40 -18.85 12.08
CA ALA A 259 12.54 -17.40 12.18
C ALA A 259 11.17 -16.71 12.20
N LEU A 260 10.26 -17.08 11.30
CA LEU A 260 8.89 -16.53 11.27
C LEU A 260 8.11 -16.84 12.55
N LYS A 261 8.33 -17.99 13.18
CA LYS A 261 7.71 -18.31 14.48
C LYS A 261 8.24 -17.40 15.60
N THR A 262 9.55 -17.15 15.63
CA THR A 262 10.15 -16.20 16.57
C THR A 262 9.63 -14.78 16.33
N LEU A 263 9.57 -14.35 15.06
CA LEU A 263 9.05 -13.02 14.68
C LEU A 263 7.56 -12.86 14.98
N ALA A 264 6.76 -13.92 14.80
CA ALA A 264 5.35 -13.90 15.21
C ALA A 264 5.20 -13.73 16.73
N SER A 265 6.09 -14.36 17.51
CA SER A 265 6.11 -14.20 18.97
C SER A 265 6.52 -12.78 19.37
N GLU A 266 7.52 -12.19 18.70
CA GLU A 266 7.89 -10.78 18.87
C GLU A 266 6.73 -9.84 18.51
N GLY A 267 6.01 -10.12 17.43
CA GLY A 267 4.83 -9.36 17.03
C GLY A 267 3.66 -9.47 18.01
N GLU A 268 3.40 -10.67 18.56
CA GLU A 268 2.42 -10.86 19.65
C GLU A 268 2.81 -10.09 20.93
N GLU A 269 4.10 -10.02 21.26
CA GLU A 269 4.60 -9.16 22.35
C GLU A 269 4.45 -7.67 22.05
N ALA A 270 4.70 -7.26 20.80
CA ALA A 270 4.50 -5.89 20.34
C ALA A 270 3.03 -5.48 20.45
N ILE A 271 2.07 -6.35 20.08
CA ILE A 271 0.63 -6.15 20.28
C ILE A 271 0.33 -5.86 21.75
N LYS A 272 0.83 -6.68 22.68
CA LYS A 272 0.60 -6.47 24.12
C LYS A 272 1.17 -5.13 24.58
N LYS A 273 2.38 -4.78 24.14
CA LYS A 273 3.03 -3.51 24.47
C LYS A 273 2.23 -2.31 23.97
N VAL A 274 1.78 -2.32 22.72
CA VAL A 274 1.00 -1.21 22.17
C VAL A 274 -0.42 -1.18 22.73
N MET A 275 -1.02 -2.32 23.08
CA MET A 275 -2.34 -2.32 23.73
C MET A 275 -2.24 -1.79 25.17
N ALA A 276 -1.14 -2.05 25.87
CA ALA A 276 -0.79 -1.39 27.12
C ALA A 276 -0.37 0.09 26.95
N TRP A 277 -0.71 0.71 25.81
CA TRP A 277 -0.53 2.12 25.46
C TRP A 277 -0.62 3.03 26.68
N GLU A 278 0.37 3.94 26.80
CA GLU A 278 0.67 4.84 27.92
C GLU A 278 -0.42 4.89 29.00
N GLU A 279 -0.11 4.45 30.22
CA GLU A 279 -1.05 4.39 31.36
C GLU A 279 -1.87 5.68 31.61
N ASN A 280 -1.40 6.82 31.07
CA ASN A 280 -2.03 8.14 31.18
C ASN A 280 -2.90 8.55 29.97
N THR A 281 -2.98 7.77 28.89
CA THR A 281 -3.86 8.08 27.75
C THR A 281 -5.24 7.41 27.94
N PRO A 282 -6.34 8.17 28.00
CA PRO A 282 -7.66 7.65 28.36
C PRO A 282 -8.37 6.87 27.23
N ILE A 283 -7.88 6.99 25.99
CA ILE A 283 -8.41 6.30 24.81
C ILE A 283 -7.47 5.18 24.37
N ALA A 284 -8.02 4.03 24.02
CA ALA A 284 -7.24 2.91 23.52
C ALA A 284 -6.80 3.14 22.06
N PRO A 285 -5.75 2.44 21.59
CA PRO A 285 -5.49 2.28 20.17
C PRO A 285 -6.71 1.73 19.43
N THR A 286 -6.91 2.17 18.19
CA THR A 286 -8.09 1.80 17.41
C THR A 286 -7.89 0.44 16.77
N ILE A 287 -8.91 -0.41 16.79
CA ILE A 287 -8.86 -1.75 16.21
C ILE A 287 -9.75 -1.81 14.98
N CYS A 288 -9.17 -2.12 13.82
CA CYS A 288 -9.94 -2.40 12.61
C CYS A 288 -10.04 -3.91 12.42
N ILE A 289 -11.26 -4.43 12.29
CA ILE A 289 -11.52 -5.85 12.03
C ILE A 289 -12.41 -6.03 10.81
N ASP A 290 -12.25 -7.18 10.18
CA ASP A 290 -13.08 -7.62 9.07
C ASP A 290 -13.06 -9.16 8.98
N ASN A 291 -14.07 -9.70 8.28
CA ASN A 291 -14.13 -11.12 7.98
C ASN A 291 -13.09 -11.54 6.96
N ILE A 292 -12.56 -12.73 7.18
CA ILE A 292 -11.64 -13.38 6.26
C ILE A 292 -12.15 -14.77 5.92
N ASP A 293 -13.04 -14.80 4.93
CA ASP A 293 -13.46 -16.04 4.29
C ASP A 293 -12.44 -16.46 3.23
N MET A 294 -11.94 -17.70 3.33
CA MET A 294 -11.02 -18.26 2.35
C MET A 294 -11.37 -19.72 2.03
N GLU A 295 -11.17 -20.11 0.78
CA GLU A 295 -11.29 -21.51 0.39
C GLU A 295 -10.11 -22.30 0.95
N GLN A 296 -10.38 -23.22 1.86
CA GLN A 296 -9.42 -24.19 2.36
C GLN A 296 -9.34 -25.34 1.36
N ARG A 297 -8.40 -25.23 0.42
CA ARG A 297 -8.23 -26.22 -0.65
C ARG A 297 -7.55 -27.47 -0.13
N VAL A 298 -8.15 -28.61 -0.39
CA VAL A 298 -7.55 -29.93 -0.16
C VAL A 298 -7.06 -30.48 -1.49
N HIS A 299 -5.78 -30.86 -1.56
CA HIS A 299 -5.17 -31.39 -2.79
C HIS A 299 -5.75 -32.74 -3.21
N ASP A 300 -6.05 -33.62 -2.25
CA ASP A 300 -6.59 -34.97 -2.52
C ASP A 300 -8.02 -35.07 -1.96
N ILE A 301 -9.00 -35.01 -2.87
CA ILE A 301 -10.43 -34.95 -2.53
C ILE A 301 -10.95 -36.37 -2.31
N SER A 302 -11.55 -36.62 -1.15
CA SER A 302 -12.18 -37.91 -0.83
C SER A 302 -13.47 -37.73 -0.03
N VAL A 303 -14.20 -38.84 0.22
CA VAL A 303 -15.38 -38.82 1.09
C VAL A 303 -14.92 -38.48 2.52
N GLY A 304 -15.22 -37.26 2.98
CA GLY A 304 -14.76 -36.71 4.27
C GLY A 304 -13.59 -35.72 4.17
N ARG A 305 -12.97 -35.57 2.99
CA ARG A 305 -11.86 -34.64 2.73
C ARG A 305 -12.20 -33.78 1.51
N ARG A 306 -12.98 -32.72 1.73
CA ARG A 306 -13.43 -31.78 0.69
C ARG A 306 -12.90 -30.39 1.01
N SER A 307 -12.71 -29.57 -0.03
CA SER A 307 -12.52 -28.15 0.15
C SER A 307 -13.71 -27.57 0.91
N ASN A 308 -13.44 -26.77 1.93
CA ASN A 308 -14.40 -26.09 2.77
C ASN A 308 -14.03 -24.61 2.87
N THR A 309 -14.99 -23.76 3.20
CA THR A 309 -14.70 -22.35 3.48
C THR A 309 -14.22 -22.23 4.93
N PHE A 310 -12.98 -21.81 5.12
CA PHE A 310 -12.53 -21.29 6.41
C PHE A 310 -13.17 -19.93 6.61
N ARG A 311 -13.79 -19.72 7.78
CA ARG A 311 -14.41 -18.46 8.17
C ARG A 311 -13.73 -17.93 9.42
N GLY A 312 -12.88 -16.93 9.25
CA GLY A 312 -12.20 -16.26 10.37
C GLY A 312 -12.48 -14.77 10.41
N THR A 313 -11.87 -14.12 11.37
CA THR A 313 -11.82 -12.66 11.50
C THR A 313 -10.37 -12.25 11.67
N TRP A 314 -9.99 -11.18 11.00
CA TRP A 314 -8.64 -10.63 11.08
C TRP A 314 -8.68 -9.11 11.13
N GLY A 315 -7.54 -8.51 11.41
CA GLY A 315 -7.50 -7.09 11.71
C GLY A 315 -6.15 -6.60 12.17
N TYR A 316 -6.13 -5.34 12.56
CA TYR A 316 -4.93 -4.68 13.06
C TYR A 316 -5.26 -3.60 14.08
N ILE A 317 -4.22 -3.20 14.81
CA ILE A 317 -4.24 -2.09 15.76
C ILE A 317 -3.59 -0.88 15.10
N HIS A 318 -4.32 0.23 15.04
CA HIS A 318 -3.82 1.54 14.65
C HIS A 318 -3.47 2.33 15.90
N VAL A 319 -2.19 2.59 16.09
CA VAL A 319 -1.69 3.36 17.21
C VAL A 319 -2.05 4.84 17.03
N PRO A 320 -2.57 5.53 18.07
CA PRO A 320 -2.88 6.95 18.00
C PRO A 320 -1.66 7.80 17.60
N ASN A 321 -1.85 8.76 16.69
CA ASN A 321 -0.78 9.69 16.33
C ASN A 321 -0.45 10.61 17.53
N PRO A 322 0.80 10.62 18.04
CA PRO A 322 1.16 11.42 19.21
C PRO A 322 0.96 12.93 19.01
N SER A 323 1.25 13.45 17.81
CA SER A 323 1.04 14.86 17.48
C SER A 323 -0.44 15.24 17.48
N LEU A 324 -1.32 14.38 16.96
CA LEU A 324 -2.77 14.58 17.05
C LEU A 324 -3.21 14.61 18.51
N LEU A 325 -2.84 13.59 19.29
CA LEU A 325 -3.18 13.49 20.71
C LEU A 325 -2.74 14.72 21.51
N SER A 326 -1.54 15.24 21.25
CA SER A 326 -1.01 16.44 21.93
C SER A 326 -1.84 17.71 21.67
N SER A 327 -2.64 17.72 20.60
CA SER A 327 -3.52 18.85 20.25
C SER A 327 -4.93 18.74 20.85
N LEU A 328 -5.24 17.65 21.55
CA LEU A 328 -6.58 17.32 22.01
C LEU A 328 -6.71 17.48 23.53
N ASN A 329 -7.93 17.81 23.99
CA ASN A 329 -8.27 17.76 25.40
C ASN A 329 -8.44 16.29 25.82
N MET A 330 -7.57 15.80 26.71
CA MET A 330 -7.60 14.40 27.17
C MET A 330 -8.83 14.06 28.01
N GLU A 331 -9.41 15.02 28.75
CA GLU A 331 -10.59 14.78 29.59
C GLU A 331 -11.82 14.39 28.74
N GLU A 332 -11.86 14.90 27.51
CA GLU A 332 -12.91 14.65 26.52
C GLU A 332 -12.74 13.31 25.78
N LEU A 333 -11.61 12.62 25.93
CA LEU A 333 -11.31 11.33 25.29
C LEU A 333 -11.60 10.13 26.21
N THR A 334 -12.18 10.38 27.40
CA THR A 334 -12.47 9.35 28.40
C THR A 334 -13.73 8.56 28.07
N LEU A 335 -13.80 7.34 28.61
CA LEU A 335 -15.03 6.52 28.57
C LEU A 335 -16.22 7.27 29.20
N GLN A 336 -15.98 8.00 30.29
CA GLN A 336 -17.01 8.79 30.97
C GLN A 336 -17.56 9.90 30.06
N ALA A 337 -16.69 10.71 29.45
CA ALA A 337 -17.12 11.79 28.55
C ALA A 337 -17.92 11.25 27.35
N TYR A 338 -17.54 10.07 26.83
CA TYR A 338 -18.32 9.35 25.83
C TYR A 338 -19.71 8.98 26.36
N GLN A 339 -19.80 8.31 27.51
CA GLN A 339 -21.07 7.86 28.10
C GLN A 339 -22.02 9.03 28.40
N GLU A 340 -21.51 10.14 28.94
CA GLU A 340 -22.29 11.36 29.18
C GLU A 340 -22.85 11.94 27.87
N SER A 341 -22.05 11.92 26.80
CA SER A 341 -22.49 12.38 25.47
C SER A 341 -23.60 11.49 24.89
N ILE A 342 -23.49 10.16 25.05
CA ILE A 342 -24.52 9.21 24.62
C ILE A 342 -25.80 9.36 25.44
N GLN A 343 -25.69 9.60 26.75
CA GLN A 343 -26.84 9.87 27.61
C GLN A 343 -27.60 11.14 27.15
N ASN A 344 -26.87 12.21 26.87
CA ASN A 344 -27.43 13.47 26.35
C ASN A 344 -28.09 13.30 24.97
N PHE A 345 -27.61 12.36 24.15
CA PHE A 345 -28.19 12.11 22.83
C PHE A 345 -29.63 11.57 22.87
N ARG A 346 -30.03 10.90 23.96
CA ARG A 346 -31.40 10.37 24.07
C ARG A 346 -32.45 11.47 24.01
N THR A 347 -32.21 12.56 24.72
CA THR A 347 -33.09 13.73 24.76
C THR A 347 -32.83 14.71 23.63
N PHE A 348 -31.74 14.55 22.87
CA PHE A 348 -31.42 15.39 21.71
C PHE A 348 -32.50 15.26 20.63
N SER A 349 -33.10 16.38 20.23
CA SER A 349 -34.07 16.41 19.14
C SER A 349 -33.32 16.39 17.80
N ILE A 350 -33.51 15.34 16.99
CA ILE A 350 -32.88 15.27 15.67
C ILE A 350 -33.74 16.05 14.67
N GLU A 351 -33.15 17.09 14.09
CA GLU A 351 -33.79 17.95 13.09
C GLU A 351 -33.08 17.83 11.73
N PRO A 352 -33.79 18.05 10.60
CA PRO A 352 -33.18 18.03 9.27
C PRO A 352 -31.96 18.96 9.12
N LYS A 353 -31.91 20.07 9.86
CA LYS A 353 -30.81 21.04 9.80
C LYS A 353 -29.45 20.43 10.14
N HIS A 354 -29.39 19.37 10.96
CA HIS A 354 -28.13 18.71 11.33
C HIS A 354 -27.45 18.02 10.14
N PHE A 355 -28.21 17.69 9.09
CA PHE A 355 -27.70 17.09 7.85
C PHE A 355 -27.62 18.08 6.68
N MET A 356 -28.07 19.32 6.88
CA MET A 356 -28.00 20.35 5.86
C MET A 356 -26.62 21.01 5.86
N PRO A 357 -26.12 21.47 4.69
CA PRO A 357 -24.85 22.18 4.65
C PRO A 357 -24.97 23.54 5.36
N THR A 358 -23.95 23.86 6.18
CA THR A 358 -23.77 25.19 6.76
C THR A 358 -23.45 26.22 5.66
N PRO A 359 -23.51 27.53 5.94
CA PRO A 359 -23.12 28.55 4.96
C PRO A 359 -21.71 28.31 4.36
N GLU A 360 -20.75 27.93 5.21
CA GLU A 360 -19.37 27.63 4.82
C GLU A 360 -19.30 26.37 3.95
N ALA A 361 -20.03 25.32 4.34
CA ALA A 361 -20.12 24.08 3.56
C ALA A 361 -20.76 24.32 2.18
N LYS A 362 -21.72 25.25 2.04
CA LYS A 362 -22.29 25.63 0.74
C LYS A 362 -21.27 26.32 -0.15
N ILE A 363 -20.47 27.23 0.41
CA ILE A 363 -19.38 27.89 -0.33
C ILE A 363 -18.40 26.83 -0.83
N SER A 364 -17.98 25.93 0.06
CA SER A 364 -17.09 24.82 -0.29
C SER A 364 -17.69 23.89 -1.36
N GLU A 365 -19.00 23.59 -1.29
CA GLU A 365 -19.68 22.77 -2.31
C GLU A 365 -19.62 23.43 -3.71
N VAL A 366 -19.78 24.75 -3.79
CA VAL A 366 -19.62 25.49 -5.05
C VAL A 366 -18.18 25.43 -5.54
N GLU A 367 -17.20 25.57 -4.65
CA GLU A 367 -15.78 25.45 -4.99
C GLU A 367 -15.42 24.03 -5.47
N VAL A 368 -15.99 22.99 -4.87
CA VAL A 368 -15.86 21.59 -5.31
C VAL A 368 -16.40 21.41 -6.73
N TRP A 369 -17.59 21.94 -7.03
CA TRP A 369 -18.10 21.87 -8.40
C TRP A 369 -17.19 22.57 -9.39
N LYS A 370 -16.78 23.79 -9.06
CA LYS A 370 -15.91 24.59 -9.91
C LYS A 370 -14.54 23.93 -10.12
N SER A 371 -13.99 23.26 -9.11
CA SER A 371 -12.74 22.52 -9.25
C SER A 371 -12.87 21.28 -10.11
N GLN A 372 -13.98 20.54 -10.01
CA GLN A 372 -14.28 19.41 -10.90
C GLN A 372 -14.40 19.86 -12.36
N ILE A 373 -15.10 20.97 -12.63
CA ILE A 373 -15.20 21.57 -13.97
C ILE A 373 -13.83 22.06 -14.46
N ALA A 374 -13.10 22.80 -13.63
CA ALA A 374 -11.77 23.30 -13.94
C ALA A 374 -10.78 22.17 -14.27
N ARG A 375 -10.89 21.02 -13.57
CA ARG A 375 -10.06 19.84 -13.84
C ARG A 375 -10.31 19.28 -15.24
N VAL A 376 -11.57 19.08 -15.62
CA VAL A 376 -11.94 18.59 -16.96
C VAL A 376 -11.51 19.59 -18.04
N LEU A 377 -11.68 20.89 -17.80
CA LEU A 377 -11.20 21.94 -18.70
C LEU A 377 -9.67 21.87 -18.86
N MET A 378 -8.93 21.67 -17.77
CA MET A 378 -7.45 21.61 -17.77
C MET A 378 -6.93 20.36 -18.46
N GLU A 379 -7.57 19.23 -18.20
CA GLU A 379 -7.10 17.92 -18.62
C GLU A 379 -7.35 17.69 -20.11
N TYR A 380 -8.49 18.17 -20.63
CA TYR A 380 -8.96 17.75 -21.96
C TYR A 380 -9.21 18.88 -22.96
N ILE A 381 -9.20 20.16 -22.57
CA ILE A 381 -9.66 21.25 -23.47
C ILE A 381 -8.67 22.41 -23.57
N ALA A 382 -8.28 23.03 -22.46
CA ALA A 382 -7.50 24.27 -22.47
C ALA A 382 -6.59 24.40 -21.25
N LEU A 383 -5.63 25.33 -21.29
CA LEU A 383 -4.79 25.69 -20.15
C LEU A 383 -4.95 27.19 -19.83
N PRO A 384 -4.97 27.62 -18.55
CA PRO A 384 -4.96 29.05 -18.24
C PRO A 384 -3.57 29.63 -18.45
N LEU A 385 -3.47 30.88 -18.92
CA LEU A 385 -2.19 31.60 -19.04
C LEU A 385 -1.48 31.77 -17.69
N ASP A 386 -2.23 32.07 -16.63
CA ASP A 386 -1.74 32.21 -15.26
C ASP A 386 -2.55 31.27 -14.36
N LYS A 387 -1.90 30.17 -13.92
CA LYS A 387 -2.50 29.16 -13.03
C LYS A 387 -2.81 29.70 -11.64
N SER A 388 -2.10 30.72 -11.16
CA SER A 388 -2.26 31.24 -9.79
C SER A 388 -3.55 32.05 -9.61
N LYS A 389 -4.06 32.63 -10.71
CA LYS A 389 -5.30 33.41 -10.74
C LYS A 389 -6.50 32.64 -11.33
N ALA A 390 -6.26 31.41 -11.75
CA ALA A 390 -7.27 30.54 -12.30
C ALA A 390 -8.08 29.91 -11.16
N ILE A 391 -9.38 29.66 -11.41
CA ILE A 391 -10.16 28.78 -10.55
C ILE A 391 -9.41 27.44 -10.46
N PRO A 392 -9.08 26.98 -9.24
CA PRO A 392 -8.19 25.84 -9.05
C PRO A 392 -8.88 24.54 -9.44
N THR A 393 -8.07 23.53 -9.79
CA THR A 393 -8.54 22.18 -10.13
C THR A 393 -8.70 21.27 -8.92
N GLU A 394 -8.27 21.74 -7.75
CA GLU A 394 -8.50 21.13 -6.44
C GLU A 394 -9.25 22.14 -5.57
N PRO A 395 -10.28 21.72 -4.80
CA PRO A 395 -11.02 22.61 -3.92
C PRO A 395 -10.19 23.02 -2.70
N ALA A 396 -10.65 24.05 -1.98
CA ALA A 396 -10.02 24.48 -0.74
C ALA A 396 -10.07 23.38 0.34
N VAL A 397 -9.00 23.30 1.14
CA VAL A 397 -8.89 22.36 2.26
C VAL A 397 -9.80 22.80 3.40
N ILE A 398 -10.59 21.89 3.98
CA ILE A 398 -11.42 22.16 5.16
C ILE A 398 -10.77 21.63 6.44
N ASP A 399 -10.56 20.32 6.52
CA ASP A 399 -9.91 19.67 7.66
C ASP A 399 -9.11 18.47 7.16
N GLN A 400 -7.79 18.60 7.14
CA GLN A 400 -6.90 17.60 6.57
C GLN A 400 -6.17 16.81 7.66
N ILE A 401 -6.17 15.50 7.50
CA ILE A 401 -5.46 14.56 8.37
C ILE A 401 -3.95 14.66 8.10
N SER A 402 -3.13 14.41 9.12
CA SER A 402 -1.68 14.33 8.97
C SER A 402 -1.30 13.21 7.98
N ALA A 403 -0.40 13.54 7.05
CA ALA A 403 0.14 12.55 6.12
C ALA A 403 1.26 11.70 6.75
N GLU A 404 1.54 11.82 8.05
CA GLU A 404 2.53 10.99 8.74
C GLU A 404 2.20 9.50 8.60
N LYS A 405 3.24 8.68 8.40
CA LYS A 405 3.07 7.24 8.25
C LYS A 405 2.54 6.65 9.57
N PRO A 406 1.44 5.86 9.55
CA PRO A 406 0.85 5.32 10.77
C PRO A 406 1.71 4.19 11.34
N THR A 407 1.60 4.00 12.65
CA THR A 407 2.12 2.81 13.33
C THR A 407 1.00 1.77 13.44
N ILE A 408 1.18 0.64 12.75
CA ILE A 408 0.18 -0.43 12.63
C ILE A 408 0.78 -1.76 13.09
N HIS A 409 0.00 -2.53 13.86
CA HIS A 409 0.36 -3.88 14.27
C HIS A 409 -0.76 -4.85 13.89
N MET A 410 -0.44 -5.87 13.09
CA MET A 410 -1.43 -6.88 12.70
C MET A 410 -1.78 -7.77 13.89
N LEU A 411 -3.07 -8.04 14.07
CA LEU A 411 -3.52 -9.05 15.02
C LEU A 411 -3.15 -10.44 14.53
N LYS A 412 -3.14 -11.40 15.46
CA LYS A 412 -3.16 -12.81 15.09
C LYS A 412 -4.53 -13.16 14.49
N LEU A 413 -4.53 -13.86 13.36
CA LEU A 413 -5.77 -14.34 12.72
C LEU A 413 -6.60 -15.14 13.72
N MET A 414 -7.91 -14.89 13.74
CA MET A 414 -8.85 -15.53 14.65
C MET A 414 -9.65 -16.58 13.89
N ASP A 415 -9.66 -17.81 14.40
CA ASP A 415 -10.45 -18.93 13.86
C ASP A 415 -11.90 -18.87 14.37
N VAL A 416 -12.52 -17.71 14.14
CA VAL A 416 -13.86 -17.32 14.57
C VAL A 416 -14.34 -16.30 13.54
N SER A 417 -15.54 -16.49 12.97
CA SER A 417 -16.14 -15.49 12.08
C SER A 417 -16.80 -14.35 12.85
N ASP A 418 -17.06 -13.21 12.24
CA ASP A 418 -17.86 -12.14 12.86
C ASP A 418 -19.32 -12.09 12.37
N ASN A 419 -19.73 -13.08 11.58
CA ASN A 419 -21.03 -13.16 10.88
C ASN A 419 -22.27 -13.30 11.77
N SER A 420 -22.14 -13.42 13.09
CA SER A 420 -23.26 -13.46 14.02
C SER A 420 -22.96 -12.73 15.33
N ALA A 421 -24.01 -12.42 16.09
CA ALA A 421 -23.88 -11.83 17.43
C ALA A 421 -23.08 -12.73 18.40
N GLU A 422 -23.26 -14.04 18.35
CA GLU A 422 -22.49 -14.98 19.17
C GLU A 422 -21.00 -14.97 18.77
N SER A 423 -20.73 -15.04 17.47
CA SER A 423 -19.37 -15.21 16.95
C SER A 423 -18.55 -13.92 17.09
N ILE A 424 -19.14 -12.73 16.90
CA ILE A 424 -18.48 -11.46 17.24
C ILE A 424 -18.13 -11.40 18.73
N GLY A 425 -18.94 -11.97 19.63
CA GLY A 425 -18.60 -12.05 21.05
C GLY A 425 -17.34 -12.87 21.33
N GLN A 426 -17.12 -13.94 20.56
CA GLN A 426 -15.90 -14.77 20.61
C GLN A 426 -14.69 -14.04 19.99
N VAL A 427 -14.89 -13.25 18.93
CA VAL A 427 -13.87 -12.35 18.37
C VAL A 427 -13.37 -11.39 19.45
N PHE A 428 -14.27 -10.75 20.19
CA PHE A 428 -13.93 -9.82 21.28
C PHE A 428 -13.15 -10.50 22.41
N ALA A 429 -13.55 -11.71 22.81
CA ALA A 429 -12.79 -12.49 23.78
C ALA A 429 -11.37 -12.79 23.30
N THR A 430 -11.20 -13.03 22.00
CA THR A 430 -9.89 -13.30 21.39
C THR A 430 -9.03 -12.03 21.29
N ILE A 431 -9.60 -10.90 20.90
CA ILE A 431 -8.93 -9.58 20.92
C ILE A 431 -8.47 -9.24 22.33
N HIS A 432 -9.34 -9.41 23.33
CA HIS A 432 -9.01 -9.19 24.73
C HIS A 432 -7.80 -10.07 25.16
N LYS A 433 -7.82 -11.37 24.82
CA LYS A 433 -6.69 -12.27 25.09
C LYS A 433 -5.39 -11.83 24.40
N GLN A 434 -5.46 -11.43 23.14
CA GLN A 434 -4.29 -10.95 22.38
C GLN A 434 -3.71 -9.66 22.97
N SER A 435 -4.57 -8.78 23.50
CA SER A 435 -4.15 -7.51 24.11
C SER A 435 -3.26 -7.68 25.34
N GLY A 436 -3.33 -8.83 26.03
CA GLY A 436 -2.61 -9.08 27.28
C GLY A 436 -3.05 -8.22 28.47
N LEU A 437 -4.13 -7.43 28.32
CA LEU A 437 -4.67 -6.58 29.38
C LEU A 437 -5.60 -7.37 30.31
N SER A 438 -5.73 -6.91 31.56
CA SER A 438 -6.79 -7.40 32.45
C SER A 438 -8.15 -6.85 32.04
N ASP A 439 -9.24 -7.51 32.48
CA ASP A 439 -10.61 -7.06 32.23
C ASP A 439 -10.79 -5.58 32.62
N LYS A 440 -10.25 -5.16 33.76
CA LYS A 440 -10.36 -3.78 34.26
C LYS A 440 -9.73 -2.78 33.29
N HIS A 441 -8.55 -3.07 32.75
CA HIS A 441 -7.87 -2.15 31.84
C HIS A 441 -8.48 -2.16 30.44
N PHE A 442 -8.89 -3.33 29.93
CA PHE A 442 -9.47 -3.42 28.60
C PHE A 442 -10.86 -2.79 28.53
N TYR A 443 -11.75 -3.14 29.47
CA TYR A 443 -13.14 -2.68 29.47
C TYR A 443 -13.34 -1.35 30.22
N GLY A 444 -12.34 -0.88 30.99
CA GLY A 444 -12.40 0.38 31.74
C GLY A 444 -12.03 1.64 30.94
N ARG A 445 -11.67 1.50 29.65
CA ARG A 445 -11.29 2.60 28.77
C ARG A 445 -12.04 2.54 27.45
N LEU A 446 -12.17 3.69 26.77
CA LEU A 446 -12.84 3.77 25.48
C LEU A 446 -12.02 3.02 24.41
N GLN A 447 -12.67 2.09 23.70
CA GLN A 447 -12.10 1.25 22.66
C GLN A 447 -12.72 1.63 21.31
N PRO A 448 -12.08 2.53 20.56
CA PRO A 448 -12.48 2.80 19.18
C PRO A 448 -12.21 1.56 18.32
N MET A 449 -13.17 1.24 17.45
CA MET A 449 -13.05 0.15 16.48
C MET A 449 -13.63 0.55 15.12
N ASP A 450 -13.17 -0.11 14.08
CA ASP A 450 -13.69 0.04 12.72
C ASP A 450 -14.07 -1.33 12.16
N GLY A 451 -15.13 -1.36 11.37
CA GLY A 451 -15.56 -2.55 10.64
C GLY A 451 -16.54 -2.17 9.55
N ASP A 452 -16.93 -3.16 8.74
CA ASP A 452 -18.01 -2.98 7.79
C ASP A 452 -19.37 -2.85 8.52
N LEU A 453 -20.44 -2.57 7.77
CA LEU A 453 -21.76 -2.43 8.38
C LEU A 453 -22.26 -3.74 9.00
N GLY A 454 -21.91 -4.90 8.42
CA GLY A 454 -22.31 -6.21 8.91
C GLY A 454 -21.72 -6.50 10.29
N THR A 455 -20.42 -6.32 10.47
CA THR A 455 -19.71 -6.42 11.75
C THR A 455 -20.38 -5.53 12.81
N ILE A 456 -20.72 -4.29 12.44
CA ILE A 456 -21.34 -3.32 13.35
C ILE A 456 -22.76 -3.74 13.72
N GLN A 457 -23.53 -4.33 12.80
CA GLN A 457 -24.86 -4.86 13.10
C GLN A 457 -24.78 -6.04 14.06
N ASN A 458 -23.85 -6.97 13.83
CA ASN A 458 -23.63 -8.13 14.71
C ASN A 458 -23.17 -7.69 16.11
N PHE A 459 -22.25 -6.73 16.21
CA PHE A 459 -21.85 -6.14 17.48
C PHE A 459 -23.04 -5.50 18.22
N ASN A 460 -23.84 -4.70 17.52
CA ASN A 460 -24.99 -4.05 18.14
C ASN A 460 -26.07 -5.04 18.58
N SER A 461 -26.28 -6.12 17.82
CA SER A 461 -27.16 -7.23 18.20
C SER A 461 -26.65 -7.92 19.48
N LEU A 462 -25.36 -8.25 19.53
CA LEU A 462 -24.73 -8.81 20.73
C LEU A 462 -24.92 -7.90 21.95
N ARG A 463 -24.65 -6.61 21.78
CA ARG A 463 -24.77 -5.63 22.87
C ARG A 463 -26.21 -5.53 23.37
N SER A 464 -27.19 -5.51 22.47
CA SER A 464 -28.61 -5.53 22.81
C SER A 464 -29.01 -6.79 23.59
N GLN A 465 -28.52 -7.97 23.19
CA GLN A 465 -28.81 -9.24 23.88
C GLN A 465 -28.22 -9.33 25.29
N ARG A 466 -27.08 -8.67 25.53
CA ARG A 466 -26.40 -8.67 26.84
C ARG A 466 -26.81 -7.50 27.73
N ALA A 467 -27.54 -6.53 27.20
CA ALA A 467 -28.01 -5.38 27.95
C ALA A 467 -29.35 -5.67 28.66
N PRO A 468 -29.56 -5.16 29.89
CA PRO A 468 -28.56 -4.52 30.73
C PRO A 468 -27.69 -5.53 31.48
N SER A 469 -26.38 -5.28 31.54
CA SER A 469 -25.48 -6.01 32.43
C SER A 469 -24.65 -5.04 33.27
N PRO A 470 -24.50 -5.26 34.59
CA PRO A 470 -23.63 -4.46 35.43
C PRO A 470 -22.15 -4.75 35.17
N TYR A 471 -21.82 -5.82 34.44
CA TYR A 471 -20.45 -6.22 34.15
C TYR A 471 -19.96 -5.59 32.83
N PRO A 472 -18.90 -4.76 32.84
CA PRO A 472 -18.40 -4.07 31.65
C PRO A 472 -18.08 -5.00 30.47
N LYS A 473 -17.55 -6.20 30.77
CA LYS A 473 -17.23 -7.24 29.78
C LYS A 473 -18.45 -7.77 29.03
N GLU A 474 -19.59 -7.85 29.70
CA GLU A 474 -20.82 -8.35 29.09
C GLU A 474 -21.57 -7.21 28.37
N ASN A 475 -21.52 -6.00 28.92
CA ASN A 475 -22.20 -4.85 28.35
C ASN A 475 -21.46 -4.24 27.14
N LEU A 476 -20.13 -4.28 27.07
CA LEU A 476 -19.34 -3.71 25.96
C LEU A 476 -19.60 -2.21 25.69
N ASP A 477 -20.09 -1.47 26.70
CA ASP A 477 -20.39 -0.03 26.61
C ASP A 477 -19.14 0.85 26.44
N ASN A 478 -17.96 0.25 26.55
CA ASN A 478 -16.71 0.93 26.31
C ASN A 478 -16.25 0.88 24.85
N VAL A 479 -16.99 0.23 23.96
CA VAL A 479 -16.63 0.05 22.56
C VAL A 479 -17.45 1.00 21.68
N ILE A 480 -16.75 1.73 20.81
CA ILE A 480 -17.38 2.57 19.78
C ILE A 480 -16.92 2.12 18.40
N PHE A 481 -17.86 1.67 17.58
CA PHE A 481 -17.59 1.33 16.18
C PHE A 481 -17.81 2.51 15.23
N GLN A 482 -16.83 2.75 14.36
CA GLN A 482 -16.94 3.61 13.20
C GLN A 482 -17.28 2.81 11.95
N LEU A 483 -18.12 3.39 11.08
CA LEU A 483 -18.41 2.81 9.78
C LEU A 483 -17.15 2.88 8.91
N GLY A 484 -16.76 1.74 8.32
CA GLY A 484 -15.72 1.70 7.30
C GLY A 484 -16.00 2.71 6.18
N ALA A 485 -15.06 3.65 5.96
CA ALA A 485 -15.26 4.74 5.02
C ALA A 485 -15.29 4.25 3.57
N SER A 486 -14.51 3.21 3.24
CA SER A 486 -14.56 2.62 1.91
C SER A 486 -15.82 1.80 1.67
N HIS A 487 -16.23 0.96 2.61
CA HIS A 487 -17.51 0.24 2.50
C HIS A 487 -18.70 1.20 2.40
N THR A 488 -18.66 2.34 3.10
CA THR A 488 -19.67 3.39 2.98
C THR A 488 -19.69 3.99 1.58
N LEU A 489 -18.52 4.36 1.04
CA LEU A 489 -18.37 4.86 -0.34
C LEU A 489 -18.86 3.82 -1.36
N TRP A 490 -18.41 2.57 -1.26
CA TRP A 490 -18.71 1.48 -2.19
C TRP A 490 -20.20 1.18 -2.28
N ASN A 491 -20.87 0.99 -1.14
CA ASN A 491 -22.30 0.64 -1.12
C ASN A 491 -23.18 1.80 -1.60
N ILE A 492 -22.87 3.03 -1.20
CA ILE A 492 -23.65 4.21 -1.64
C ILE A 492 -23.38 4.50 -3.11
N ALA A 493 -22.14 4.41 -3.58
CA ALA A 493 -21.80 4.56 -4.99
C ALA A 493 -22.50 3.50 -5.84
N SER A 494 -22.53 2.24 -5.41
CA SER A 494 -23.23 1.16 -6.12
C SER A 494 -24.73 1.43 -6.23
N ALA A 495 -25.37 1.90 -5.15
CA ALA A 495 -26.78 2.28 -5.18
C ALA A 495 -27.06 3.49 -6.09
N ILE A 496 -26.18 4.51 -6.07
CA ILE A 496 -26.26 5.66 -6.97
C ILE A 496 -26.09 5.23 -8.43
N PHE A 497 -25.11 4.36 -8.72
CA PHE A 497 -24.85 3.88 -10.07
C PHE A 497 -26.03 3.08 -10.59
N THR A 498 -26.56 2.17 -9.77
CA THR A 498 -27.75 1.37 -10.10
C THR A 498 -28.97 2.27 -10.38
N HIS A 499 -29.18 3.30 -9.56
CA HIS A 499 -30.28 4.27 -9.74
C HIS A 499 -30.22 5.01 -11.09
N HIS A 500 -29.01 5.29 -11.57
CA HIS A 500 -28.75 6.02 -12.82
C HIS A 500 -28.38 5.11 -14.00
N PHE A 501 -28.31 3.80 -13.79
CA PHE A 501 -27.75 2.87 -14.78
C PHE A 501 -28.54 2.90 -16.08
N GLY A 502 -29.88 2.90 -15.99
CA GLY A 502 -30.80 2.89 -17.11
C GLY A 502 -31.14 1.48 -17.59
N ASP A 503 -31.76 1.39 -18.77
CA ASP A 503 -32.17 0.14 -19.40
C ASP A 503 -31.38 -0.09 -20.70
N PRO A 504 -30.41 -1.03 -20.71
CA PRO A 504 -29.63 -1.38 -21.89
C PRO A 504 -30.44 -1.99 -23.04
N SER A 505 -31.62 -2.53 -22.76
CA SER A 505 -32.50 -3.11 -23.78
C SER A 505 -33.24 -2.05 -24.61
N ASP A 506 -33.40 -0.85 -24.04
CA ASP A 506 -33.99 0.31 -24.71
C ASP A 506 -32.89 1.24 -25.24
N GLN A 507 -32.62 1.16 -26.54
CA GLN A 507 -31.64 2.04 -27.19
C GLN A 507 -32.01 3.54 -27.10
N THR A 508 -33.24 3.90 -26.76
CA THR A 508 -33.65 5.31 -26.56
C THR A 508 -33.38 5.81 -25.13
N ASN A 509 -33.03 4.91 -24.21
CA ASN A 509 -32.61 5.22 -22.87
C ASN A 509 -31.19 5.83 -22.86
N CYS A 510 -31.04 6.98 -22.20
CA CYS A 510 -29.75 7.65 -22.00
C CYS A 510 -29.28 7.53 -20.54
N GLY A 511 -29.27 6.30 -20.01
CA GLY A 511 -28.68 5.99 -18.71
C GLY A 511 -27.16 5.89 -18.75
N ALA A 512 -26.55 5.69 -17.58
CA ALA A 512 -25.11 5.57 -17.47
C ALA A 512 -24.53 4.42 -18.31
N TRP A 513 -25.28 3.34 -18.54
CA TRP A 513 -24.87 2.22 -19.42
C TRP A 513 -24.42 2.71 -20.81
N HIS A 514 -25.16 3.64 -21.41
CA HIS A 514 -24.90 4.15 -22.76
C HIS A 514 -23.64 5.02 -22.78
N PHE A 515 -23.40 5.73 -21.67
CA PHE A 515 -22.24 6.60 -21.53
C PHE A 515 -20.97 5.78 -21.40
N LEU A 516 -21.03 4.65 -20.68
CA LEU A 516 -19.94 3.67 -20.58
C LEU A 516 -19.57 3.08 -21.93
N GLU A 517 -20.56 2.58 -22.68
CA GLU A 517 -20.32 2.04 -24.02
C GLU A 517 -19.67 3.08 -24.94
N ALA A 518 -20.12 4.34 -24.85
CA ALA A 518 -19.59 5.42 -25.67
C ALA A 518 -18.14 5.79 -25.33
N ILE A 519 -17.70 5.64 -24.07
CA ILE A 519 -16.29 5.83 -23.68
C ILE A 519 -15.44 4.56 -23.88
N GLY A 520 -16.05 3.46 -24.31
CA GLY A 520 -15.38 2.19 -24.63
C GLY A 520 -15.30 1.20 -23.46
N PHE A 521 -16.18 1.32 -22.46
CA PHE A 521 -16.26 0.39 -21.33
C PHE A 521 -17.53 -0.47 -21.43
N PRO A 522 -17.42 -1.82 -21.41
CA PRO A 522 -18.58 -2.71 -21.46
C PRO A 522 -19.51 -2.49 -20.27
N ALA A 523 -20.77 -2.13 -20.52
CA ALA A 523 -21.70 -1.75 -19.46
C ALA A 523 -22.01 -2.91 -18.49
N ASP A 524 -22.00 -4.15 -18.97
CA ASP A 524 -22.20 -5.36 -18.16
C ASP A 524 -21.12 -5.56 -17.08
N LYS A 525 -19.94 -4.94 -17.26
CA LYS A 525 -18.84 -4.99 -16.29
C LYS A 525 -18.85 -3.85 -15.27
N ALA A 526 -19.83 -2.95 -15.33
CA ALA A 526 -19.78 -1.69 -14.58
C ALA A 526 -20.10 -1.84 -13.09
N ILE A 527 -21.07 -2.69 -12.75
CA ILE A 527 -21.54 -2.92 -11.38
C ILE A 527 -21.14 -4.34 -10.98
N GLN A 528 -19.84 -4.52 -10.69
CA GLN A 528 -19.31 -5.80 -10.19
C GLN A 528 -19.04 -5.69 -8.69
N LYS A 529 -19.70 -6.54 -7.88
CA LYS A 529 -19.49 -6.62 -6.42
C LYS A 529 -18.06 -6.99 -6.02
N LYS A 530 -17.23 -7.45 -6.96
CA LYS A 530 -15.85 -7.87 -6.72
C LYS A 530 -14.83 -6.74 -6.92
N ASP A 531 -15.20 -5.64 -7.61
CA ASP A 531 -14.27 -4.55 -7.94
C ASP A 531 -14.96 -3.17 -7.86
N PHE A 532 -15.12 -2.68 -6.62
CA PHE A 532 -15.69 -1.37 -6.35
C PHE A 532 -14.81 -0.21 -6.81
N THR A 533 -13.48 -0.42 -6.85
CA THR A 533 -12.54 0.60 -7.33
C THR A 533 -12.74 0.87 -8.81
N LEU A 534 -12.85 -0.18 -9.63
CA LEU A 534 -13.18 -0.06 -11.05
C LEU A 534 -14.53 0.63 -11.25
N MET A 535 -15.56 0.22 -10.50
CA MET A 535 -16.89 0.83 -10.57
C MET A 535 -16.83 2.36 -10.34
N ILE A 536 -16.18 2.81 -9.28
CA ILE A 536 -16.06 4.23 -8.95
C ILE A 536 -15.20 4.97 -9.99
N ASN A 537 -14.14 4.32 -10.50
CA ASN A 537 -13.33 4.86 -11.60
C ASN A 537 -14.19 5.12 -12.86
N GLN A 538 -15.11 4.21 -13.19
CA GLN A 538 -16.02 4.41 -14.32
C GLN A 538 -17.06 5.52 -14.05
N MET A 539 -17.59 5.64 -12.83
CA MET A 539 -18.46 6.76 -12.47
C MET A 539 -17.76 8.12 -12.63
N GLU A 540 -16.48 8.20 -12.23
CA GLU A 540 -15.67 9.41 -12.43
C GLU A 540 -15.48 9.73 -13.92
N LYS A 541 -15.13 8.72 -14.74
CA LYS A 541 -14.99 8.89 -16.19
C LYS A 541 -16.28 9.35 -16.86
N VAL A 542 -17.43 8.77 -16.50
CA VAL A 542 -18.73 9.18 -17.03
C VAL A 542 -19.03 10.63 -16.63
N MET A 543 -18.80 11.00 -15.37
CA MET A 543 -18.97 12.37 -14.88
C MET A 543 -18.10 13.37 -15.63
N GLU A 544 -16.82 13.05 -15.84
CA GLU A 544 -15.90 13.91 -16.59
C GLU A 544 -16.28 14.04 -18.07
N ALA A 545 -16.72 12.96 -18.71
CA ALA A 545 -17.22 13.01 -20.09
C ALA A 545 -18.46 13.90 -20.22
N MET A 546 -19.36 13.86 -19.23
CA MET A 546 -20.53 14.75 -19.17
C MET A 546 -20.11 16.21 -19.00
N LEU A 547 -19.20 16.52 -18.07
CA LEU A 547 -18.67 17.87 -17.90
C LEU A 547 -17.92 18.36 -19.13
N TYR A 548 -17.20 17.46 -19.82
CA TYR A 548 -16.54 17.76 -21.08
C TYR A 548 -17.57 18.24 -22.10
N TYR A 549 -18.68 17.50 -22.29
CA TYR A 549 -19.73 17.93 -23.20
C TYR A 549 -20.35 19.29 -22.81
N CYS A 550 -20.62 19.51 -21.52
CA CYS A 550 -21.10 20.80 -21.02
C CYS A 550 -20.13 21.95 -21.36
N LEU A 551 -18.83 21.77 -21.13
CA LEU A 551 -17.79 22.75 -21.47
C LEU A 551 -17.72 23.03 -22.97
N ARG A 552 -17.81 21.99 -23.80
CA ARG A 552 -17.80 22.13 -25.27
C ARG A 552 -18.99 22.94 -25.77
N VAL A 553 -20.15 22.83 -25.11
CA VAL A 553 -21.33 23.67 -25.38
C VAL A 553 -21.10 25.12 -24.95
N ILE A 554 -20.59 25.37 -23.74
CA ILE A 554 -20.30 26.73 -23.25
C ILE A 554 -19.34 27.45 -24.20
N MET A 555 -18.30 26.74 -24.67
CA MET A 555 -17.31 27.25 -25.61
C MET A 555 -17.80 27.30 -27.06
N LYS A 556 -19.02 26.81 -27.34
CA LYS A 556 -19.63 26.76 -28.68
C LYS A 556 -18.78 26.04 -29.72
N ASN A 557 -18.08 25.00 -29.29
CA ASN A 557 -17.17 24.23 -30.14
C ASN A 557 -17.51 22.73 -30.19
N GLN A 558 -18.69 22.31 -29.74
CA GLN A 558 -19.12 20.90 -29.65
C GLN A 558 -19.13 20.11 -30.97
N PHE A 559 -19.06 20.78 -32.12
CA PHE A 559 -18.97 20.16 -33.45
C PHE A 559 -17.56 20.20 -34.06
N GLN A 560 -16.59 20.81 -33.36
CA GLN A 560 -15.20 20.90 -33.80
C GLN A 560 -14.44 19.64 -33.38
N LYS A 561 -13.46 19.18 -34.17
CA LYS A 561 -12.48 18.20 -33.69
C LYS A 561 -11.40 18.96 -32.91
N LEU A 562 -11.25 18.64 -31.63
CA LEU A 562 -10.09 19.10 -30.86
C LEU A 562 -8.94 18.11 -31.09
N GLY A 563 -7.73 18.62 -31.26
CA GLY A 563 -6.52 17.79 -31.26
C GLY A 563 -6.13 17.38 -29.83
N GLU A 564 -5.02 16.66 -29.69
CA GLU A 564 -4.45 16.31 -28.38
C GLU A 564 -3.82 17.53 -27.68
N ASP A 565 -3.43 18.55 -28.45
CA ASP A 565 -2.82 19.77 -27.94
C ASP A 565 -3.86 20.72 -27.33
N ARG A 566 -3.64 21.08 -26.07
CA ARG A 566 -4.45 22.06 -25.34
C ARG A 566 -3.95 23.46 -25.58
N LEU A 567 -4.83 24.34 -26.04
CA LEU A 567 -4.50 25.75 -26.25
C LEU A 567 -4.56 26.52 -24.93
N SER A 568 -3.60 27.42 -24.75
CA SER A 568 -3.60 28.35 -23.62
C SER A 568 -4.62 29.49 -23.86
N ILE A 569 -5.50 29.73 -22.90
CA ILE A 569 -6.53 30.77 -22.95
C ILE A 569 -6.31 31.82 -21.84
N PRO A 570 -6.76 33.07 -22.04
CA PRO A 570 -6.75 34.09 -20.98
C PRO A 570 -7.37 33.59 -19.67
N THR A 571 -6.70 33.81 -18.53
CA THR A 571 -7.19 33.33 -17.23
C THR A 571 -8.58 33.89 -16.86
N SER A 572 -8.91 35.11 -17.29
CA SER A 572 -10.26 35.65 -17.13
C SER A 572 -11.31 34.84 -17.90
N GLN A 573 -10.98 34.43 -19.13
CA GLN A 573 -11.83 33.57 -19.95
C GLN A 573 -11.95 32.16 -19.35
N TRP A 574 -10.86 31.60 -18.81
CA TRP A 574 -10.89 30.35 -18.05
C TRP A 574 -11.89 30.41 -16.90
N ASN A 575 -11.79 31.45 -16.06
CA ASN A 575 -12.66 31.63 -14.90
C ASN A 575 -14.12 31.80 -15.33
N GLN A 576 -14.36 32.54 -16.41
CA GLN A 576 -15.69 32.73 -16.98
C GLN A 576 -16.28 31.41 -17.47
N ILE A 577 -15.56 30.61 -18.26
CA ILE A 577 -16.03 29.31 -18.77
C ILE A 577 -16.43 28.38 -17.63
N VAL A 578 -15.61 28.30 -16.58
CA VAL A 578 -15.91 27.44 -15.41
C VAL A 578 -17.17 27.91 -14.69
N ASN A 579 -17.32 29.23 -14.45
CA ASN A 579 -18.51 29.79 -13.83
C ASN A 579 -19.76 29.58 -14.68
N ASP A 580 -19.69 29.84 -15.99
CA ASP A 580 -20.81 29.68 -16.92
C ASP A 580 -21.28 28.21 -16.99
N CYS A 581 -20.32 27.27 -17.01
CA CYS A 581 -20.62 25.84 -16.95
C CYS A 581 -21.31 25.44 -15.63
N TYR A 582 -20.82 25.98 -14.50
CA TYR A 582 -21.44 25.76 -13.20
C TYR A 582 -22.88 26.27 -13.16
N GLU A 583 -23.09 27.54 -13.54
CA GLU A 583 -24.41 28.17 -13.47
C GLU A 583 -25.42 27.50 -14.41
N GLN A 584 -25.00 27.11 -15.61
CA GLN A 584 -25.90 26.54 -16.62
C GLN A 584 -26.24 25.06 -16.38
N PHE A 585 -25.34 24.26 -15.79
CA PHE A 585 -25.52 22.81 -15.71
C PHE A 585 -25.37 22.22 -14.29
N CYS A 586 -24.60 22.84 -13.40
CA CYS A 586 -24.25 22.23 -12.10
C CYS A 586 -24.92 22.88 -10.90
N SER A 587 -25.50 24.07 -11.06
CA SER A 587 -26.18 24.81 -9.98
C SER A 587 -27.51 24.15 -9.55
N PRO A 588 -27.96 24.36 -8.31
CA PRO A 588 -29.31 24.01 -7.88
C PRO A 588 -30.41 24.62 -8.77
N GLU A 589 -30.21 25.83 -9.25
CA GLU A 589 -31.10 26.58 -10.14
C GLU A 589 -31.22 25.90 -11.52
N ALA A 590 -30.09 25.44 -12.09
CA ALA A 590 -30.07 24.69 -13.34
C ALA A 590 -30.89 23.40 -13.23
N ARG A 591 -30.66 22.60 -12.17
CA ARG A 591 -31.43 21.38 -11.91
C ARG A 591 -32.93 21.67 -11.73
N SER A 592 -33.27 22.71 -10.98
CA SER A 592 -34.66 23.10 -10.73
C SER A 592 -35.37 23.57 -12.00
N THR A 593 -34.67 24.27 -12.88
CA THR A 593 -35.18 24.73 -14.17
C THR A 593 -35.37 23.55 -15.12
N ALA A 594 -34.39 22.65 -15.21
CA ALA A 594 -34.48 21.44 -16.01
C ALA A 594 -35.65 20.54 -15.57
N ALA A 595 -35.90 20.40 -14.27
CA ALA A 595 -36.99 19.57 -13.74
C ALA A 595 -38.40 20.06 -14.13
N ARG A 596 -38.55 21.34 -14.49
CA ARG A 596 -39.81 21.95 -14.97
C ARG A 596 -40.04 21.77 -16.47
N GLN A 597 -39.03 21.32 -17.22
CA GLN A 597 -39.18 21.06 -18.65
C GLN A 597 -40.11 19.87 -18.91
N VAL A 598 -40.75 19.87 -20.07
CA VAL A 598 -41.66 18.80 -20.51
C VAL A 598 -40.89 17.49 -20.70
N SER A 599 -39.73 17.56 -21.35
CA SER A 599 -38.84 16.43 -21.53
C SER A 599 -37.97 16.24 -20.26
N PRO A 600 -37.86 15.02 -19.73
CA PRO A 600 -37.05 14.74 -18.55
C PRO A 600 -35.55 14.54 -18.87
N LYS A 601 -35.12 14.59 -20.14
CA LYS A 601 -33.73 14.28 -20.55
C LYS A 601 -32.70 15.12 -19.80
N LEU A 602 -32.80 16.44 -19.90
CA LEU A 602 -31.87 17.35 -19.23
C LEU A 602 -31.93 17.16 -17.71
N SER A 603 -33.14 17.07 -17.14
CA SER A 603 -33.29 16.84 -15.70
C SER A 603 -32.61 15.55 -15.24
N ASN A 604 -32.80 14.44 -15.93
CA ASN A 604 -32.19 13.15 -15.61
C ASN A 604 -30.65 13.24 -15.66
N LEU A 605 -30.11 13.89 -16.71
CA LEU A 605 -28.67 14.10 -16.85
C LEU A 605 -28.09 14.92 -15.70
N LEU A 606 -28.72 16.05 -15.35
CA LEU A 606 -28.18 16.93 -14.31
C LEU A 606 -28.28 16.31 -12.91
N ILE A 607 -29.26 15.42 -12.67
CA ILE A 607 -29.34 14.65 -11.42
C ILE A 607 -28.22 13.59 -11.40
N MET A 608 -28.01 12.85 -12.50
CA MET A 608 -26.89 11.90 -12.61
C MET A 608 -25.54 12.59 -12.39
N LEU A 609 -25.34 13.75 -13.03
CA LEU A 609 -24.13 14.56 -12.87
C LEU A 609 -23.90 14.92 -11.40
N HIS A 610 -24.96 15.37 -10.71
CA HIS A 610 -24.90 15.75 -9.30
C HIS A 610 -24.56 14.57 -8.39
N ASP A 611 -25.19 13.43 -8.60
CA ASP A 611 -25.00 12.27 -7.73
C ASP A 611 -23.62 11.65 -7.96
N PHE A 612 -23.15 11.57 -9.21
CA PHE A 612 -21.80 11.08 -9.53
C PHE A 612 -20.73 12.05 -9.02
N SER A 613 -20.94 13.36 -9.12
CA SER A 613 -20.05 14.37 -8.53
C SER A 613 -19.85 14.16 -7.02
N SER A 614 -20.90 13.77 -6.28
CA SER A 614 -20.77 13.47 -4.84
C SER A 614 -19.90 12.23 -4.55
N VAL A 615 -19.97 11.19 -5.39
CA VAL A 615 -19.13 9.99 -5.29
C VAL A 615 -17.68 10.31 -5.61
N VAL A 616 -17.46 11.11 -6.66
CA VAL A 616 -16.13 11.58 -7.05
C VAL A 616 -15.52 12.46 -5.96
N GLU A 617 -16.30 13.34 -5.34
CA GLU A 617 -15.82 14.16 -4.23
C GLU A 617 -15.48 13.33 -3.00
N ALA A 618 -16.28 12.32 -2.64
CA ALA A 618 -15.94 11.39 -1.57
C ALA A 618 -14.60 10.68 -1.84
N LYS A 619 -14.41 10.14 -3.05
CA LYS A 619 -13.14 9.52 -3.46
C LYS A 619 -11.96 10.49 -3.36
N ARG A 620 -12.10 11.71 -3.89
CA ARG A 620 -11.01 12.71 -3.94
C ARG A 620 -10.68 13.28 -2.56
N SER A 621 -11.69 13.57 -1.73
CA SER A 621 -11.49 14.00 -0.35
C SER A 621 -10.83 12.90 0.50
N MET A 622 -11.24 11.64 0.33
CA MET A 622 -10.58 10.50 0.96
C MET A 622 -9.10 10.41 0.55
N ARG A 623 -8.80 10.47 -0.76
CA ARG A 623 -7.42 10.44 -1.28
C ARG A 623 -6.58 11.60 -0.74
N ALA A 624 -7.15 12.79 -0.61
CA ALA A 624 -6.50 13.99 -0.09
C ALA A 624 -6.33 13.97 1.44
N GLY A 625 -7.00 13.06 2.15
CA GLY A 625 -7.07 13.05 3.60
C GLY A 625 -7.89 14.22 4.17
N ASP A 626 -8.77 14.85 3.38
CA ASP A 626 -9.60 15.97 3.82
C ASP A 626 -10.92 15.44 4.40
N ILE A 627 -10.91 15.18 5.70
CA ILE A 627 -12.08 14.66 6.40
C ILE A 627 -13.21 15.69 6.48
N GLY A 628 -12.90 16.98 6.49
CA GLY A 628 -13.91 18.04 6.48
C GLY A 628 -14.77 17.98 5.21
N ARG A 629 -14.15 17.84 4.04
CA ARG A 629 -14.87 17.64 2.77
C ARG A 629 -15.64 16.33 2.74
N LEU A 630 -15.06 15.24 3.24
CA LEU A 630 -15.73 13.94 3.28
C LEU A 630 -17.01 13.98 4.16
N ILE A 631 -16.95 14.62 5.32
CA ILE A 631 -18.12 14.77 6.21
C ILE A 631 -19.22 15.61 5.56
N ASN A 632 -18.89 16.62 4.76
CA ASN A 632 -19.89 17.36 3.98
C ASN A 632 -20.60 16.44 2.96
N VAL A 633 -19.87 15.53 2.30
CA VAL A 633 -20.48 14.54 1.42
C VAL A 633 -21.35 13.56 2.21
N TRP A 634 -20.88 13.08 3.37
CA TRP A 634 -21.66 12.17 4.22
C TRP A 634 -22.97 12.81 4.71
N LYS A 635 -22.95 14.09 5.11
CA LYS A 635 -24.18 14.84 5.45
C LYS A 635 -25.19 14.83 4.30
N LYS A 636 -24.73 15.05 3.06
CA LYS A 636 -25.58 14.96 1.86
C LYS A 636 -26.12 13.53 1.65
N TRP A 637 -25.27 12.52 1.82
CA TRP A 637 -25.65 11.12 1.70
C TRP A 637 -26.64 10.65 2.78
N CYS A 638 -26.61 11.21 3.99
CA CYS A 638 -27.62 10.94 5.03
C CYS A 638 -29.05 11.20 4.52
N LEU A 639 -29.22 12.20 3.66
CA LEU A 639 -30.50 12.51 3.01
C LEU A 639 -30.73 11.63 1.78
N MET A 640 -29.74 11.49 0.89
CA MET A 640 -29.88 10.72 -0.37
C MET A 640 -30.19 9.23 -0.11
N THR A 641 -29.57 8.63 0.90
CA THR A 641 -29.80 7.22 1.30
C THR A 641 -31.24 6.93 1.75
N GLN A 642 -32.01 7.94 2.16
CA GLN A 642 -33.46 7.78 2.41
C GLN A 642 -34.25 7.59 1.11
N GLY A 643 -33.75 8.19 0.02
CA GLY A 643 -34.34 8.18 -1.32
C GLY A 643 -34.03 6.92 -2.11
N LEU A 644 -32.77 6.50 -2.06
CA LEU A 644 -32.19 5.36 -2.79
C LEU A 644 -32.75 4.01 -2.30
N LYS A 645 -32.88 3.06 -3.22
CA LYS A 645 -33.28 1.67 -2.93
C LYS A 645 -32.06 0.85 -2.48
N GLY A 646 -32.29 -0.17 -1.66
CA GLY A 646 -31.23 -1.12 -1.23
C GLY A 646 -30.30 -0.64 -0.10
N LEU A 647 -30.52 0.56 0.46
CA LEU A 647 -29.70 1.14 1.54
C LEU A 647 -30.43 1.21 2.89
N THR A 648 -31.29 0.23 3.20
CA THR A 648 -32.18 0.23 4.39
C THR A 648 -31.46 0.38 5.73
N ASN A 649 -30.24 -0.15 5.84
CA ASN A 649 -29.40 -0.06 7.04
C ASN A 649 -28.54 1.22 7.02
N TYR A 650 -27.89 1.53 5.89
CA TYR A 650 -27.11 2.75 5.74
C TYR A 650 -27.95 4.02 5.97
N SER A 651 -29.24 4.00 5.63
CA SER A 651 -30.17 5.10 5.87
C SER A 651 -30.43 5.39 7.36
N SER A 652 -29.96 4.56 8.29
CA SER A 652 -29.98 4.85 9.73
C SER A 652 -28.58 4.94 10.35
N TYR A 653 -27.66 4.07 9.94
CA TYR A 653 -26.31 4.01 10.52
C TYR A 653 -25.43 5.19 10.10
N LEU A 654 -25.47 5.61 8.83
CA LEU A 654 -24.68 6.76 8.38
C LEU A 654 -25.15 8.07 9.05
N PRO A 655 -26.46 8.39 9.10
CA PRO A 655 -26.95 9.54 9.87
C PRO A 655 -26.54 9.52 11.34
N ARG A 656 -26.58 8.34 11.99
CA ARG A 656 -26.10 8.18 13.37
C ARG A 656 -24.63 8.55 13.51
N MET A 657 -23.78 8.01 12.63
CA MET A 657 -22.34 8.29 12.63
C MET A 657 -22.06 9.78 12.42
N VAL A 658 -22.74 10.41 11.45
CA VAL A 658 -22.59 11.85 11.19
C VAL A 658 -23.01 12.67 12.41
N LEU A 659 -24.14 12.36 13.06
CA LEU A 659 -24.53 13.06 14.29
C LEU A 659 -23.50 12.89 15.42
N LEU A 660 -22.96 11.69 15.60
CA LEU A 660 -21.89 11.44 16.58
C LEU A 660 -20.68 12.34 16.32
N LEU A 661 -20.22 12.38 15.08
CA LEU A 661 -19.01 13.11 14.69
C LEU A 661 -19.22 14.64 14.59
N THR A 662 -20.44 15.15 14.43
CA THR A 662 -20.67 16.59 14.25
C THR A 662 -21.43 17.28 15.36
N GLU A 663 -22.33 16.59 16.07
CA GLU A 663 -23.25 17.23 17.03
C GLU A 663 -23.14 16.67 18.46
N ILE A 664 -22.81 15.38 18.64
CA ILE A 664 -23.02 14.68 19.92
C ILE A 664 -21.74 14.51 20.74
N LEU A 665 -20.66 13.96 20.17
CA LEU A 665 -19.46 13.64 20.95
C LEU A 665 -18.73 14.91 21.42
N PRO A 666 -17.82 14.88 22.40
CA PRO A 666 -17.04 16.06 22.75
C PRO A 666 -16.10 16.49 21.59
N PRO A 667 -15.76 17.78 21.44
CA PRO A 667 -14.92 18.28 20.34
C PRO A 667 -13.62 17.49 20.12
N ALA A 668 -12.90 17.14 21.20
CA ALA A 668 -11.66 16.38 21.09
C ALA A 668 -11.90 14.96 20.55
N LEU A 669 -12.95 14.28 21.01
CA LEU A 669 -13.31 12.94 20.56
C LEU A 669 -13.85 12.94 19.12
N ARG A 670 -14.63 13.96 18.73
CA ARG A 670 -15.05 14.18 17.34
C ARG A 670 -13.83 14.28 16.43
N LYS A 671 -12.86 15.13 16.81
CA LYS A 671 -11.64 15.33 16.03
C LYS A 671 -10.81 14.05 15.98
N TYR A 672 -10.62 13.37 17.10
CA TYR A 672 -9.91 12.08 17.16
C TYR A 672 -10.52 11.08 16.19
N LEU A 673 -11.81 10.73 16.34
CA LEU A 673 -12.47 9.71 15.52
C LEU A 673 -12.53 10.11 14.04
N SER A 674 -12.77 11.38 13.73
CA SER A 674 -12.78 11.87 12.34
C SER A 674 -11.39 11.71 11.69
N HIS A 675 -10.33 12.14 12.38
CA HIS A 675 -8.94 12.00 11.92
C HIS A 675 -8.45 10.55 11.91
N ASN A 676 -9.20 9.64 12.54
CA ASN A 676 -8.91 8.23 12.57
C ASN A 676 -9.62 7.43 11.47
N LEU A 677 -10.50 8.04 10.65
CA LEU A 677 -11.18 7.32 9.56
C LEU A 677 -10.23 6.91 8.42
N LEU A 678 -9.20 7.73 8.16
CA LEU A 678 -8.25 7.55 7.07
C LEU A 678 -6.81 7.70 7.60
N PHE A 679 -5.84 7.17 6.86
CA PHE A 679 -4.41 7.41 7.09
C PHE A 679 -3.61 7.31 5.79
N SER A 680 -2.36 7.78 5.78
CA SER A 680 -1.45 7.66 4.63
C SER A 680 -0.46 6.50 4.84
N PRO A 681 -0.64 5.33 4.17
CA PRO A 681 0.23 4.15 4.40
C PRO A 681 1.71 4.41 4.08
N THR A 682 1.97 5.33 3.14
CA THR A 682 3.33 5.66 2.68
C THR A 682 3.91 6.91 3.32
N GLY A 683 3.16 7.63 4.15
CA GLY A 683 3.61 8.90 4.68
C GLY A 683 3.54 10.08 3.68
N ARG A 684 2.78 9.96 2.57
CA ARG A 684 2.74 10.95 1.48
C ARG A 684 1.41 11.68 1.44
N ALA A 685 1.44 12.98 1.14
CA ALA A 685 0.24 13.76 0.83
C ALA A 685 -0.49 13.17 -0.40
N ASN A 686 -1.82 13.32 -0.44
CA ASN A 686 -2.68 12.76 -1.50
C ASN A 686 -2.58 11.23 -1.70
N HIS A 687 -2.14 10.51 -0.66
CA HIS A 687 -2.02 9.06 -0.66
C HIS A 687 -2.70 8.44 0.58
N PHE A 688 -3.86 8.99 0.94
CA PHE A 688 -4.67 8.51 2.05
C PHE A 688 -5.61 7.39 1.59
N VAL A 689 -5.82 6.41 2.46
CA VAL A 689 -6.78 5.32 2.29
C VAL A 689 -7.64 5.20 3.55
N ALA A 690 -8.82 4.62 3.39
CA ALA A 690 -9.60 4.22 4.55
C ALA A 690 -9.00 2.98 5.21
N LYS A 691 -9.20 2.87 6.52
CA LYS A 691 -8.73 1.73 7.32
C LYS A 691 -9.25 0.38 6.84
N ASP A 692 -10.56 0.30 6.61
CA ASP A 692 -11.23 -0.91 6.15
C ASP A 692 -10.72 -1.36 4.77
N HIS A 693 -10.43 -0.42 3.87
CA HIS A 693 -9.80 -0.75 2.59
C HIS A 693 -8.35 -1.24 2.74
N TRP A 694 -7.57 -0.63 3.63
CA TRP A 694 -6.22 -1.11 3.89
C TRP A 694 -6.22 -2.52 4.48
N LEU A 695 -7.19 -2.85 5.36
CA LEU A 695 -7.38 -4.22 5.84
C LEU A 695 -7.72 -5.17 4.69
N GLU A 696 -8.57 -4.76 3.75
CA GLU A 696 -8.90 -5.60 2.59
C GLU A 696 -7.68 -5.87 1.69
N CYS A 697 -6.76 -4.91 1.56
CA CYS A 697 -5.45 -5.15 0.95
C CYS A 697 -4.66 -6.22 1.71
N GLN A 698 -4.63 -6.20 3.04
CA GLN A 698 -3.94 -7.24 3.82
C GLN A 698 -4.63 -8.61 3.68
N ASN A 699 -5.96 -8.64 3.70
CA ASN A 699 -6.76 -9.83 3.46
C ASN A 699 -6.40 -10.46 2.11
N TYR A 700 -6.22 -9.66 1.06
CA TYR A 700 -5.81 -10.14 -0.25
C TYR A 700 -4.49 -10.93 -0.20
N TRP A 701 -3.46 -10.37 0.45
CA TRP A 701 -2.16 -11.05 0.59
C TRP A 701 -2.29 -12.39 1.30
N LEU A 702 -3.05 -12.45 2.39
CA LEU A 702 -3.22 -13.69 3.13
C LEU A 702 -4.08 -14.72 2.37
N LYS A 703 -5.20 -14.28 1.77
CA LYS A 703 -6.17 -15.14 1.05
C LYS A 703 -5.62 -15.70 -0.25
N PHE A 704 -4.88 -14.90 -1.03
CA PHE A 704 -4.54 -15.24 -2.41
C PHE A 704 -3.04 -15.44 -2.64
N VAL A 705 -2.18 -14.65 -2.01
CA VAL A 705 -0.72 -14.78 -2.22
C VAL A 705 -0.16 -15.91 -1.37
N TYR A 706 -0.45 -15.92 -0.07
CA TYR A 706 0.17 -16.88 0.85
C TYR A 706 -0.59 -18.19 1.04
N ASN A 707 -1.85 -18.25 0.60
CA ASN A 707 -2.64 -19.47 0.62
C ASN A 707 -2.28 -20.43 -0.54
N ASN A 708 -1.89 -19.90 -1.70
CA ASN A 708 -1.69 -20.67 -2.94
C ASN A 708 -0.29 -21.32 -3.03
N THR A 709 0.01 -22.30 -2.17
CA THR A 709 1.33 -22.98 -2.13
C THR A 709 1.43 -24.34 -2.82
N GLY A 710 0.45 -24.70 -3.67
CA GLY A 710 0.42 -25.97 -4.41
C GLY A 710 0.09 -27.23 -3.58
N ASN A 711 0.41 -27.23 -2.28
CA ASN A 711 0.17 -28.37 -1.36
C ASN A 711 -1.18 -28.31 -0.60
N GLY A 712 -2.10 -27.44 -1.02
CA GLY A 712 -3.33 -27.12 -0.29
C GLY A 712 -3.15 -26.05 0.81
N THR A 713 -4.26 -25.64 1.42
CA THR A 713 -4.31 -24.57 2.44
C THR A 713 -3.89 -25.09 3.80
N ASN A 714 -2.91 -24.44 4.44
CA ASN A 714 -2.54 -24.69 5.83
C ASN A 714 -2.90 -23.46 6.68
N VAL A 715 -4.07 -23.52 7.34
CA VAL A 715 -4.61 -22.43 8.16
C VAL A 715 -3.70 -22.12 9.34
N ASP A 716 -3.15 -23.12 10.03
CA ASP A 716 -2.24 -22.90 11.16
C ASP A 716 -1.00 -22.10 10.75
N ARG A 717 -0.46 -22.34 9.54
CA ARG A 717 0.64 -21.53 9.00
C ARG A 717 0.21 -20.09 8.71
N LEU A 718 -0.95 -19.90 8.08
CA LEU A 718 -1.47 -18.55 7.82
C LEU A 718 -1.66 -17.79 9.14
N ARG A 719 -2.23 -18.47 10.15
CA ARG A 719 -2.55 -17.93 11.47
C ARG A 719 -1.32 -17.65 12.32
N ASP A 720 -0.44 -18.62 12.47
CA ASP A 720 0.63 -18.58 13.47
C ASP A 720 1.94 -18.00 12.93
N LEU A 721 2.13 -17.99 11.61
CA LEU A 721 3.38 -17.54 10.99
C LEU A 721 3.23 -16.32 10.10
N PHE A 722 2.12 -16.18 9.36
CA PHE A 722 2.01 -15.11 8.35
C PHE A 722 1.17 -13.92 8.81
N SER A 723 0.08 -14.12 9.54
CA SER A 723 -0.83 -13.03 9.88
C SER A 723 -0.10 -11.91 10.65
N VAL A 724 0.58 -12.25 11.74
CA VAL A 724 1.31 -11.24 12.53
C VAL A 724 2.50 -10.65 11.76
N ASN A 725 3.09 -11.41 10.84
CA ASN A 725 4.28 -11.02 10.06
C ASN A 725 3.98 -10.44 8.67
N ILE A 726 2.72 -10.16 8.31
CA ILE A 726 2.35 -9.87 6.91
C ILE A 726 3.11 -8.64 6.35
N ILE A 727 3.31 -7.62 7.17
CA ILE A 727 4.00 -6.38 6.78
C ILE A 727 5.48 -6.67 6.50
N LEU A 728 6.13 -7.46 7.35
CA LEU A 728 7.50 -7.91 7.13
C LEU A 728 7.60 -8.74 5.84
N LEU A 729 6.66 -9.66 5.61
CA LEU A 729 6.66 -10.51 4.42
C LEU A 729 6.49 -9.69 3.13
N GLN A 730 5.60 -8.69 3.13
CA GLN A 730 5.47 -7.73 2.01
C GLN A 730 6.77 -6.94 1.80
N GLY A 731 7.40 -6.44 2.87
CA GLY A 731 8.70 -5.78 2.79
C GLY A 731 9.79 -6.70 2.21
N MET A 732 9.79 -7.97 2.61
CA MET A 732 10.70 -8.98 2.06
C MET A 732 10.46 -9.25 0.59
N PHE A 733 9.19 -9.34 0.18
CA PHE A 733 8.79 -9.47 -1.22
C PHE A 733 9.32 -8.31 -2.07
N GLN A 734 9.04 -7.08 -1.65
CA GLN A 734 9.47 -5.87 -2.37
C GLN A 734 11.00 -5.74 -2.42
N SER A 735 11.68 -6.09 -1.34
CA SER A 735 13.11 -5.87 -1.22
C SER A 735 13.94 -6.65 -2.26
N LEU A 736 13.46 -7.78 -2.82
CA LEU A 736 14.19 -8.48 -3.89
C LEU A 736 14.41 -7.60 -5.13
N LYS A 737 13.39 -6.83 -5.51
CA LYS A 737 13.51 -5.87 -6.61
C LYS A 737 14.46 -4.74 -6.25
N VAL A 738 14.46 -4.32 -4.98
CA VAL A 738 15.39 -3.30 -4.47
C VAL A 738 16.85 -3.74 -4.59
N ASP A 739 17.17 -4.98 -4.18
CA ASP A 739 18.53 -5.52 -4.31
C ASP A 739 18.97 -5.68 -5.77
N CYS A 740 18.02 -5.75 -6.71
CA CYS A 740 18.26 -5.77 -8.15
C CYS A 740 18.44 -4.36 -8.76
N GLY A 741 18.47 -3.31 -7.94
CA GLY A 741 18.69 -1.92 -8.36
C GLY A 741 17.42 -1.16 -8.74
N ALA A 742 16.24 -1.72 -8.45
CA ALA A 742 14.98 -1.01 -8.62
C ALA A 742 14.63 -0.20 -7.37
N THR A 743 13.91 0.89 -7.55
CA THR A 743 13.32 1.66 -6.47
C THR A 743 11.82 1.45 -6.48
N VAL A 744 11.25 1.22 -5.30
CA VAL A 744 9.81 1.05 -5.11
C VAL A 744 9.11 2.40 -5.30
N ILE A 745 8.19 2.48 -6.26
CA ILE A 745 7.24 3.59 -6.36
C ILE A 745 5.88 3.06 -5.98
N TYR A 746 5.11 3.86 -5.25
CA TYR A 746 3.68 3.65 -5.11
C TYR A 746 2.97 4.50 -6.18
N GLN A 747 2.47 3.85 -7.24
CA GLN A 747 1.82 4.48 -8.38
C GLN A 747 0.31 4.47 -8.21
N SER A 748 -0.29 5.66 -8.18
CA SER A 748 -1.74 5.76 -8.41
C SER A 748 -1.99 5.67 -9.91
N HIS A 749 -2.65 4.61 -10.38
CA HIS A 749 -3.07 4.51 -11.78
C HIS A 749 -3.92 5.74 -12.14
N LYS A 750 -3.54 6.46 -13.20
CA LYS A 750 -4.30 7.63 -13.65
C LYS A 750 -5.61 7.17 -14.29
N ASN A 751 -6.72 7.57 -13.69
CA ASN A 751 -8.05 7.33 -14.24
C ASN A 751 -8.44 8.45 -15.21
N SER A 752 -7.83 8.48 -16.40
CA SER A 752 -8.08 9.50 -17.43
C SER A 752 -8.86 8.96 -18.63
N LEU A 753 -9.47 9.87 -19.39
CA LEU A 753 -10.13 9.59 -20.66
C LEU A 753 -9.18 9.88 -21.83
N THR A 754 -9.21 9.02 -22.86
CA THR A 754 -8.50 9.31 -24.11
C THR A 754 -9.32 10.29 -24.96
N GLN A 755 -8.65 11.06 -25.84
CA GLN A 755 -9.35 11.94 -26.78
C GLN A 755 -10.33 11.16 -27.67
N ARG A 756 -9.98 9.92 -28.05
CA ARG A 756 -10.88 9.04 -28.82
C ARG A 756 -12.14 8.67 -28.03
N SER A 757 -12.02 8.34 -26.75
CA SER A 757 -13.18 8.07 -25.88
C SER A 757 -14.08 9.30 -25.76
N LEU A 758 -13.49 10.50 -25.62
CA LEU A 758 -14.23 11.76 -25.55
C LEU A 758 -14.95 12.09 -26.86
N ASP A 759 -14.30 11.90 -28.01
CA ASP A 759 -14.90 12.10 -29.33
C ASP A 759 -16.09 11.15 -29.54
N MET A 760 -15.97 9.89 -29.12
CA MET A 760 -17.05 8.91 -29.24
C MET A 760 -18.21 9.21 -28.32
N PHE A 761 -17.92 9.58 -27.07
CA PHE A 761 -18.91 10.09 -26.14
C PHE A 761 -19.64 11.32 -26.71
N LEU A 762 -18.91 12.28 -27.27
CA LEU A 762 -19.48 13.52 -27.82
C LEU A 762 -20.38 13.24 -29.02
N GLN A 763 -19.98 12.36 -29.93
CA GLN A 763 -20.82 11.92 -31.05
C GLN A 763 -22.12 11.29 -30.56
N MET A 764 -22.05 10.38 -29.59
CA MET A 764 -23.23 9.79 -28.97
C MET A 764 -24.10 10.87 -28.31
N ALA A 765 -23.51 11.75 -27.49
CA ALA A 765 -24.24 12.74 -26.72
C ALA A 765 -24.98 13.77 -27.60
N VAL A 766 -24.34 14.19 -28.70
CA VAL A 766 -24.94 15.06 -29.72
C VAL A 766 -26.06 14.35 -30.45
N ASN A 767 -25.82 13.13 -30.95
CA ASN A 767 -26.82 12.36 -31.72
C ASN A 767 -28.06 12.01 -30.89
N ARG A 768 -27.89 11.79 -29.59
CA ARG A 768 -28.99 11.49 -28.65
C ARG A 768 -29.64 12.74 -28.05
N HIS A 769 -29.10 13.93 -28.37
CA HIS A 769 -29.51 15.22 -27.82
C HIS A 769 -29.59 15.18 -26.28
N VAL A 770 -28.52 14.72 -25.63
CA VAL A 770 -28.49 14.44 -24.18
C VAL A 770 -28.72 15.69 -23.33
N LEU A 771 -28.24 16.87 -23.78
CA LEU A 771 -28.47 18.16 -23.12
C LEU A 771 -29.81 18.84 -23.51
N ASP A 772 -30.62 18.20 -24.35
CA ASP A 772 -31.98 18.63 -24.72
C ASP A 772 -32.11 20.10 -25.17
N GLN A 773 -31.12 20.60 -25.91
CA GLN A 773 -31.03 22.01 -26.32
C GLN A 773 -31.99 22.40 -27.43
N THR A 774 -32.63 21.43 -28.08
CA THR A 774 -33.59 21.64 -29.18
C THR A 774 -34.96 21.22 -28.70
N MET A 775 -35.92 22.15 -28.70
CA MET A 775 -37.31 21.99 -28.23
C MET A 775 -38.15 21.04 -29.11
N SER A 776 -37.66 19.82 -29.33
CA SER A 776 -38.37 18.77 -30.06
C SER A 776 -39.01 17.82 -29.06
N LYS A 777 -40.29 17.46 -29.28
CA LYS A 777 -40.95 16.44 -28.45
C LYS A 777 -40.19 15.12 -28.62
N PRO A 778 -39.87 14.41 -27.52
CA PRO A 778 -39.20 13.12 -27.63
C PRO A 778 -40.08 12.15 -28.42
N LYS A 779 -39.46 11.38 -29.32
CA LYS A 779 -40.15 10.41 -30.20
C LYS A 779 -40.79 9.25 -29.42
N SER A 780 -40.33 9.01 -28.18
CA SER A 780 -40.78 7.96 -27.27
C SER A 780 -40.88 8.53 -25.83
N PRO A 781 -41.77 8.02 -24.97
CA PRO A 781 -41.84 8.44 -23.57
C PRO A 781 -40.55 8.06 -22.83
N ILE A 782 -39.92 9.03 -22.16
CA ILE A 782 -38.71 8.83 -21.35
C ILE A 782 -39.11 8.85 -19.88
N ASN A 783 -38.66 7.86 -19.12
CA ASN A 783 -38.94 7.79 -17.69
C ASN A 783 -38.18 8.89 -16.94
N ARG A 784 -38.88 9.59 -16.05
CA ARG A 784 -38.28 10.59 -15.16
C ARG A 784 -37.55 9.86 -14.03
N ILE A 785 -36.29 10.24 -13.79
CA ILE A 785 -35.50 9.73 -12.68
C ILE A 785 -35.77 10.61 -11.45
N ASP A 786 -36.00 9.96 -10.31
CA ASP A 786 -36.18 10.66 -9.05
C ASP A 786 -34.89 11.38 -8.63
N ASN A 787 -35.03 12.66 -8.24
CA ASN A 787 -33.94 13.39 -7.62
C ASN A 787 -33.66 12.79 -6.24
N THR A 788 -32.51 12.14 -6.07
CA THR A 788 -32.16 11.37 -4.86
C THR A 788 -32.17 12.23 -3.60
N LEU A 789 -31.63 13.45 -3.66
CA LEU A 789 -31.59 14.39 -2.53
C LEU A 789 -32.98 14.91 -2.15
N LEU A 790 -33.77 15.36 -3.13
CA LEU A 790 -35.12 15.90 -2.87
C LEU A 790 -36.09 14.80 -2.43
N THR A 791 -36.03 13.64 -3.08
CA THR A 791 -36.83 12.46 -2.72
C THR A 791 -36.46 11.97 -1.33
N GLY A 792 -35.17 11.91 -1.03
CA GLY A 792 -34.65 11.57 0.29
C GLY A 792 -35.14 12.55 1.36
N LEU A 793 -35.06 13.85 1.11
CA LEU A 793 -35.58 14.89 2.02
C LEU A 793 -37.10 14.78 2.20
N ALA A 794 -37.86 14.51 1.14
CA ALA A 794 -39.31 14.35 1.22
C ALA A 794 -39.69 13.12 2.04
N LYS A 795 -39.01 11.98 1.84
CA LYS A 795 -39.17 10.77 2.64
C LYS A 795 -38.78 11.02 4.09
N PHE A 796 -37.67 11.71 4.34
CA PHE A 796 -37.22 12.06 5.68
C PHE A 796 -38.25 12.91 6.44
N LYS A 797 -38.77 13.98 5.80
CA LYS A 797 -39.87 14.80 6.35
C LYS A 797 -41.13 13.98 6.61
N ARG A 798 -41.48 13.05 5.71
CA ARG A 798 -42.63 12.15 5.89
C ARG A 798 -42.43 11.25 7.11
N THR A 799 -41.26 10.65 7.27
CA THR A 799 -40.91 9.82 8.42
C THR A 799 -41.11 10.59 9.73
N ILE A 800 -40.56 11.80 9.84
CA ILE A 800 -40.73 12.66 11.04
C ILE A 800 -42.21 12.97 11.31
N ARG A 801 -43.03 13.17 10.27
CA ARG A 801 -44.44 13.54 10.44
C ARG A 801 -45.37 12.35 10.73
N SER A 802 -45.02 11.14 10.31
CA SER A 802 -45.99 10.03 10.22
C SER A 802 -45.54 8.69 10.77
N LYS A 803 -44.24 8.39 10.84
CA LYS A 803 -43.74 7.06 11.20
C LYS A 803 -42.85 7.07 12.44
N ASP A 804 -41.93 8.02 12.52
CA ASP A 804 -40.93 8.10 13.59
C ASP A 804 -40.57 9.57 13.84
N SER A 805 -41.39 10.25 14.64
CA SER A 805 -41.28 11.69 14.91
C SER A 805 -40.05 12.07 15.73
N GLN A 806 -39.50 11.12 16.48
CA GLN A 806 -38.28 11.32 17.27
C GLN A 806 -37.04 10.74 16.59
N LEU A 807 -37.20 10.16 15.38
CA LEU A 807 -36.14 9.47 14.64
C LEU A 807 -35.43 8.42 15.50
N LYS A 808 -36.21 7.66 16.29
CA LYS A 808 -35.74 6.58 17.16
C LYS A 808 -34.84 5.59 16.42
N LYS A 809 -35.11 5.29 15.14
CA LYS A 809 -34.24 4.42 14.32
C LYS A 809 -32.79 4.91 14.26
N MET A 810 -32.57 6.23 14.22
CA MET A 810 -31.23 6.84 14.22
C MET A 810 -30.58 6.84 15.60
N LYS A 811 -31.37 6.69 16.67
CA LYS A 811 -30.92 6.59 18.06
C LYS A 811 -30.74 5.14 18.57
N LYS A 812 -31.24 4.13 17.83
CA LYS A 812 -31.10 2.71 18.20
C LYS A 812 -29.64 2.32 18.48
N HIS A 813 -29.45 1.33 19.34
CA HIS A 813 -28.13 0.80 19.70
C HIS A 813 -27.14 1.87 20.22
N LEU A 814 -27.63 2.83 21.00
CA LEU A 814 -26.78 3.75 21.77
C LEU A 814 -27.12 3.55 23.25
N LEU A 815 -26.40 2.61 23.85
CA LEU A 815 -26.57 2.15 25.22
C LEU A 815 -25.59 2.90 26.14
N TYR A 816 -25.97 3.07 27.41
CA TYR A 816 -25.13 3.66 28.45
C TYR A 816 -25.39 2.97 29.79
N THR A 817 -24.44 3.12 30.71
CA THR A 817 -24.45 2.53 32.05
C THR A 817 -25.66 2.98 32.87
N GLY A 818 -26.56 2.05 33.24
CA GLY A 818 -27.73 2.31 34.09
C GLY A 818 -29.11 1.95 33.51
N GLN A 819 -29.17 1.29 32.36
CA GLN A 819 -30.41 0.98 31.65
C GLN A 819 -31.14 -0.26 32.18
N ALA A 820 -31.57 -0.28 33.45
CA ALA A 820 -32.23 -1.45 34.04
C ALA A 820 -33.68 -1.73 33.54
N HIS A 821 -34.34 -0.84 32.79
CA HIS A 821 -35.81 -0.92 32.62
C HIS A 821 -36.43 -0.51 31.26
N ALA A 822 -35.71 -0.48 30.13
CA ALA A 822 -36.27 0.12 28.90
C ALA A 822 -36.16 -0.70 27.60
N ILE A 823 -36.02 -2.03 27.66
CA ILE A 823 -35.75 -2.85 26.46
C ILE A 823 -37.00 -3.61 25.96
N GLN A 824 -38.07 -3.76 26.75
CA GLN A 824 -39.22 -4.60 26.35
C GLN A 824 -40.18 -3.98 25.30
N ASP A 825 -40.18 -2.66 25.09
CA ASP A 825 -41.19 -2.00 24.23
C ASP A 825 -40.75 -1.74 22.77
N GLU A 826 -39.49 -1.98 22.39
CA GLU A 826 -38.96 -1.59 21.07
C GLU A 826 -38.86 -2.73 20.02
N GLU A 827 -39.07 -4.00 20.41
CA GLU A 827 -38.91 -5.16 19.50
C GLU A 827 -40.21 -5.66 18.85
N GLU A 828 -41.41 -5.32 19.35
CA GLU A 828 -42.67 -5.83 18.79
C GLU A 828 -43.10 -5.20 17.44
N ALA A 829 -42.43 -4.16 16.95
CA ALA A 829 -42.96 -3.33 15.85
C ALA A 829 -42.51 -3.69 14.42
N ASP A 830 -41.59 -4.64 14.20
CA ASP A 830 -40.94 -4.85 12.88
C ASP A 830 -40.94 -6.31 12.37
N SER A 831 -41.94 -7.13 12.74
CA SER A 831 -42.18 -8.40 12.04
C SER A 831 -42.96 -8.17 10.73
N GLU A 832 -42.29 -7.63 9.70
CA GLU A 832 -42.69 -7.90 8.31
C GLU A 832 -41.86 -9.09 7.78
N PRO A 833 -42.49 -10.09 7.14
CA PRO A 833 -41.80 -11.31 6.73
C PRO A 833 -40.80 -11.03 5.61
N GLU A 834 -39.54 -11.40 5.84
CA GLU A 834 -38.56 -11.54 4.77
C GLU A 834 -39.08 -12.54 3.74
N HIS A 835 -39.45 -12.04 2.56
CA HIS A 835 -39.60 -12.89 1.40
C HIS A 835 -38.20 -13.36 1.00
N ASP A 836 -37.92 -14.61 1.37
CA ASP A 836 -36.87 -15.45 0.83
C ASP A 836 -36.97 -15.44 -0.71
N SER A 837 -36.07 -14.69 -1.37
CA SER A 837 -35.76 -14.89 -2.78
C SER A 837 -34.34 -15.41 -2.86
N GLY A 838 -34.23 -16.73 -2.75
CA GLY A 838 -32.99 -17.45 -2.94
C GLY A 838 -32.42 -17.33 -4.36
N MET A 839 -31.10 -17.57 -4.40
CA MET A 839 -30.15 -17.64 -5.52
C MET A 839 -29.57 -16.34 -6.07
#